data_AF-R9LRP4-F1
#
_entry.id   AF-R9LRP4-F1
#
_cell.length_a   1.000
_cell.length_b   1.000
_cell.length_c   1.000
_cell.angle_alpha   90.00
_cell.angle_beta   90.00
_cell.angle_gamma   90.00
#
_symmetry.space_group_name_H-M   'P 1'
#
loop_
_entity.id
_entity.type
_entity.pdbx_description
1 polymer ?
#
loop_
_entity_poly.entity_id
_entity_poly.type
_entity_poly.pdbx_seq_one_letter_code
_entity_poly.pdbx_strand_id
1 'polypeptide(L)'
;MLTLPKHLAPHVRELKLIAGTGCGKTKFAANLAAPTARDILERCVGETNSTIVDHLLVYTTDKNQCSKMTVAVKHNSNAIPYSAFQEILTSATAAVIQKGRSTDPDEKKAIVAMREALEKELGKKNNLKAVFSLLLDEGHEEFIRNVTGWYRSSHLWDENAKLYNTAKNLSQEQKPGKTSISLLSLIKTVVRDWFDQCHQDQKDSLQNIYNNVNDSLSQRFFNIFSPDCCSADGYYYRDLDLQNPDEDFCRQMFTANNLRRETLSLEVLCSEIVIYVPMAAAIADLLRQNPVSEKVFSDPQNNLVFGLRDTQGVFHADREEEQNIEYCSDLVYKNTPDAILVIAPLWSDQNEKKSHELYHRILQDYQKDTPIFLIHNKLDLFIDTLVKNQDNFDALTGLSVGDTAELTLQEVYSKIQAQIEGLDGDLLTIQKKNGKRLNIYSVACFLKALNGTLSFEVRKGISQSYSLLSACQSIFSNLAKNLDQNAKKIAFMTIPDEEQVLSVDTTQLQTTLHIHLSSAETQKAVLIPGTQNLGENDGITPHGNSYHAMGRRLQYGDSYMDSNYTSNINEDYYYNCKNIKITFPANIKNLLSPQFLHTLVFETLILEGGTFRDNGNQEFLEAVEMELRKEQYKNELVRTLLYHGAFLKASSGMTAFSFRRQFQAFLDYSRPLLIPAKVDENAYAEALRDLIEEAGRTVISRRIVFV
;
A
#
# COMPACT_ATOMS: atom_id res chain seq x y z
N MET A 1 3.93 35.65 16.92
CA MET A 1 4.49 34.58 16.07
C MET A 1 3.33 33.70 15.66
N LEU A 2 2.77 33.93 14.47
CA LEU A 2 1.83 33.00 13.86
C LEU A 2 2.71 31.86 13.31
N THR A 3 2.64 30.69 13.93
CA THR A 3 3.34 29.50 13.47
C THR A 3 2.66 29.00 12.20
N LEU A 4 3.45 28.91 11.14
CA LEU A 4 3.17 28.21 9.88
C LEU A 4 2.30 26.95 10.04
N PRO A 5 1.41 26.67 9.06
CA PRO A 5 0.87 25.33 8.90
C PRO A 5 2.01 24.38 8.52
N LYS A 6 2.30 23.41 9.37
CA LYS A 6 3.27 22.34 9.10
C LYS A 6 2.83 21.58 7.84
N HIS A 7 3.75 21.21 6.94
CA HIS A 7 3.52 20.20 5.89
C HIS A 7 4.31 18.94 6.26
N LEU A 8 3.67 17.77 6.19
CA LEU A 8 4.19 16.48 6.64
C LEU A 8 4.14 15.39 5.57
N ALA A 9 3.71 15.72 4.35
CA ALA A 9 3.85 14.85 3.20
C ALA A 9 5.35 14.61 2.88
N PRO A 10 5.82 13.35 2.81
CA PRO A 10 7.24 13.05 2.68
C PRO A 10 7.66 12.99 1.20
N HIS A 11 8.15 14.10 0.65
CA HIS A 11 8.72 14.12 -0.72
C HIS A 11 10.20 13.71 -0.74
N VAL A 12 10.56 12.55 -0.21
CA VAL A 12 11.97 12.11 -0.06
C VAL A 12 12.36 11.06 -1.09
N ARG A 13 13.66 10.73 -1.19
CA ARG A 13 14.10 9.55 -1.97
C ARG A 13 13.65 8.29 -1.25
N GLU A 14 12.84 7.46 -1.90
CA GLU A 14 12.17 6.33 -1.26
C GLU A 14 12.77 4.98 -1.66
N LEU A 15 13.08 4.15 -0.66
CA LEU A 15 13.43 2.75 -0.81
C LEU A 15 12.26 1.89 -0.29
N LYS A 16 11.72 1.01 -1.13
CA LYS A 16 10.59 0.14 -0.78
C LYS A 16 11.06 -1.22 -0.30
N LEU A 17 10.69 -1.60 0.92
CA LEU A 17 11.18 -2.81 1.58
C LEU A 17 10.15 -3.94 1.54
N ILE A 18 10.46 -5.00 0.78
CA ILE A 18 9.61 -6.18 0.56
C ILE A 18 10.21 -7.37 1.30
N ALA A 19 9.40 -8.08 2.09
CA ALA A 19 9.82 -9.31 2.76
C ALA A 19 8.63 -10.20 3.15
N GLY A 20 8.90 -11.47 3.45
CA GLY A 20 7.98 -12.34 4.17
C GLY A 20 7.90 -11.99 5.66
N THR A 21 6.88 -12.49 6.35
CA THR A 21 6.76 -12.38 7.81
C THR A 21 7.93 -13.07 8.51
N GLY A 22 8.49 -12.45 9.55
CA GLY A 22 9.61 -13.04 10.31
C GLY A 22 10.99 -12.96 9.64
N CYS A 23 11.10 -12.41 8.42
CA CYS A 23 12.36 -12.31 7.69
C CYS A 23 13.33 -11.21 8.22
N GLY A 24 13.02 -10.52 9.32
CA GLY A 24 13.91 -9.48 9.90
C GLY A 24 13.75 -8.07 9.30
N LYS A 25 12.64 -7.81 8.60
CA LYS A 25 12.36 -6.55 7.91
C LYS A 25 12.36 -5.30 8.79
N THR A 26 11.54 -5.31 9.84
CA THR A 26 11.47 -4.20 10.80
C THR A 26 12.79 -3.98 11.54
N LYS A 27 13.56 -5.05 11.78
CA LYS A 27 14.89 -4.95 12.39
C LYS A 27 15.91 -4.29 11.47
N PHE A 28 15.87 -4.58 10.16
CA PHE A 28 16.67 -3.89 9.17
C PHE A 28 16.39 -2.39 9.19
N ALA A 29 15.11 -2.00 9.17
CA ALA A 29 14.68 -0.61 9.25
C ALA A 29 15.14 0.08 10.55
N ALA A 30 14.83 -0.50 11.71
CA ALA A 30 15.16 0.10 13.02
C ALA A 30 16.67 0.38 13.19
N ASN A 31 17.54 -0.44 12.60
CA ASN A 31 18.99 -0.25 12.67
C ASN A 31 19.49 1.01 11.92
N LEU A 32 18.69 1.60 11.03
CA LEU A 32 19.02 2.86 10.35
C LEU A 32 18.74 4.10 11.23
N ALA A 33 17.95 3.93 12.30
CA ALA A 33 17.64 4.97 13.27
C ALA A 33 18.77 5.17 14.29
N ALA A 34 18.84 6.38 14.85
CA ALA A 34 19.64 6.68 16.02
C ALA A 34 19.23 5.78 17.22
N PRO A 35 20.16 5.46 18.14
CA PRO A 35 19.92 4.46 19.19
C PRO A 35 18.63 4.66 20.00
N THR A 36 18.33 5.89 20.42
CA THR A 36 17.13 6.19 21.22
C THR A 36 15.83 5.97 20.46
N ALA A 37 15.77 6.32 19.17
CA ALA A 37 14.63 6.04 18.33
C ALA A 37 14.53 4.55 17.95
N ARG A 38 15.68 3.90 17.76
CA ARG A 38 15.77 2.46 17.48
C ARG A 38 15.10 1.64 18.58
N ASP A 39 15.33 1.98 19.85
CA ASP A 39 14.71 1.25 20.99
C ASP A 39 13.18 1.25 20.94
N ILE A 40 12.57 2.32 20.39
CA ILE A 40 11.12 2.42 20.20
C ILE A 40 10.67 1.61 18.99
N LEU A 41 11.34 1.77 17.84
CA LEU A 41 11.04 1.02 16.62
C LEU A 41 11.22 -0.49 16.79
N GLU A 42 12.15 -0.92 17.64
CA GLU A 42 12.38 -2.33 17.95
C GLU A 42 11.24 -2.98 18.74
N ARG A 43 10.34 -2.21 19.36
CA ARG A 43 9.11 -2.74 19.99
C ARG A 43 8.15 -3.34 18.96
N CYS A 44 8.24 -2.91 17.70
CA CYS A 44 7.53 -3.52 16.59
C CYS A 44 8.16 -4.87 16.18
N VAL A 45 9.36 -5.23 16.62
CA VAL A 45 10.02 -6.46 16.17
C VAL A 45 9.44 -7.66 16.93
N GLY A 46 8.75 -8.56 16.22
CA GLY A 46 8.18 -9.78 16.80
C GLY A 46 8.06 -10.92 15.78
N GLU A 47 7.96 -12.16 16.28
CA GLU A 47 7.93 -13.38 15.44
C GLU A 47 6.69 -13.47 14.53
N THR A 48 5.61 -12.77 14.88
CA THR A 48 4.33 -12.77 14.15
C THR A 48 3.92 -11.39 13.66
N ASN A 49 4.83 -10.40 13.70
CA ASN A 49 4.48 -9.03 13.33
C ASN A 49 4.05 -8.97 11.86
N SER A 50 2.78 -8.64 11.62
CA SER A 50 2.27 -8.24 10.32
C SER A 50 2.00 -6.74 10.35
N THR A 51 2.85 -5.96 9.71
CA THR A 51 2.50 -4.60 9.27
C THR A 51 1.19 -4.69 8.48
N ILE A 52 0.15 -3.99 8.94
CA ILE A 52 -1.19 -3.98 8.32
C ILE A 52 -1.29 -2.82 7.34
N VAL A 53 -0.73 -1.68 7.70
CA VAL A 53 -0.65 -0.47 6.86
C VAL A 53 0.83 -0.15 6.62
N ASP A 54 1.20 0.14 5.38
CA ASP A 54 2.59 0.48 5.04
C ASP A 54 3.07 1.70 5.85
N HIS A 55 4.27 1.60 6.45
CA HIS A 55 4.89 2.70 7.19
C HIS A 55 6.01 3.32 6.36
N LEU A 56 5.97 4.63 6.13
CA LEU A 56 7.10 5.34 5.55
C LEU A 56 7.96 5.95 6.65
N LEU A 57 9.11 5.35 6.90
CA LEU A 57 10.10 5.84 7.86
C LEU A 57 11.03 6.83 7.17
N VAL A 58 10.97 8.10 7.55
CA VAL A 58 11.81 9.19 7.01
C VAL A 58 12.98 9.43 7.95
N TYR A 59 14.16 8.96 7.56
CA TYR A 59 15.39 9.18 8.31
C TYR A 59 15.99 10.52 7.94
N THR A 60 16.23 11.37 8.93
CA THR A 60 16.76 12.72 8.70
C THR A 60 17.85 13.11 9.68
N THR A 61 18.76 13.98 9.24
CA THR A 61 19.74 14.67 10.10
C THR A 61 19.27 16.06 10.54
N ASP A 62 18.02 16.43 10.27
CA ASP A 62 17.44 17.68 10.76
C ASP A 62 17.59 17.77 12.29
N LYS A 63 18.18 18.87 12.76
CA LYS A 63 18.43 19.14 14.18
C LYS A 63 17.13 19.15 14.99
N ASN A 64 16.02 19.56 14.39
CA ASN A 64 14.72 19.56 15.05
C ASN A 64 14.20 18.15 15.32
N GLN A 65 14.71 17.12 14.64
CA GLN A 65 14.32 15.71 14.81
C GLN A 65 15.36 14.91 15.62
N CYS A 66 16.49 15.50 16.03
CA CYS A 66 17.53 14.75 16.75
C CYS A 66 17.10 14.23 18.12
N SER A 67 16.18 14.91 18.81
CA SER A 67 15.69 14.54 20.15
C SER A 67 14.25 14.04 20.18
N LYS A 68 13.58 13.96 19.03
CA LYS A 68 12.18 13.55 18.93
C LYS A 68 11.91 12.70 17.70
N MET A 69 10.82 11.94 17.74
CA MET A 69 10.24 11.26 16.58
C MET A 69 8.90 11.91 16.27
N THR A 70 8.60 12.22 15.01
CA THR A 70 7.26 12.73 14.63
C THR A 70 6.47 11.61 13.97
N VAL A 71 5.36 11.19 14.57
CA VAL A 71 4.40 10.27 13.94
C VAL A 71 3.32 11.10 13.28
N ALA A 72 3.22 11.05 11.96
CA ALA A 72 2.26 11.77 11.14
C ALA A 72 1.36 10.77 10.41
N VAL A 73 0.04 10.93 10.52
CA VAL A 73 -0.93 9.97 10.02
C VAL A 73 -2.11 10.66 9.33
N LYS A 74 -2.65 10.02 8.29
CA LYS A 74 -3.98 10.37 7.77
C LYS A 74 -5.01 9.45 8.39
N HIS A 75 -6.07 10.05 8.90
CA HIS A 75 -7.17 9.31 9.52
C HIS A 75 -7.96 8.52 8.47
N ASN A 76 -8.21 7.24 8.73
CA ASN A 76 -9.14 6.44 7.94
C ASN A 76 -10.55 6.55 8.52
N SER A 77 -11.33 7.51 8.01
CA SER A 77 -12.73 7.70 8.42
C SER A 77 -13.65 6.51 8.07
N ASN A 78 -13.17 5.58 7.25
CA ASN A 78 -13.88 4.35 6.87
C ASN A 78 -13.06 3.12 7.30
N ALA A 79 -12.62 3.10 8.56
CA ALA A 79 -11.86 2.00 9.16
C ALA A 79 -12.53 0.63 8.94
N ILE A 80 -13.86 0.59 8.94
CA ILE A 80 -14.63 -0.51 8.38
C ILE A 80 -15.06 -0.12 6.96
N PRO A 81 -14.49 -0.74 5.92
CA PRO A 81 -14.93 -0.49 4.56
C PRO A 81 -16.39 -0.88 4.39
N TYR A 82 -17.11 -0.08 3.62
CA TYR A 82 -18.52 -0.30 3.35
C TYR A 82 -18.83 -1.70 2.77
N SER A 83 -17.98 -2.20 1.88
CA SER A 83 -18.08 -3.56 1.32
C SER A 83 -17.94 -4.66 2.39
N ALA A 84 -17.14 -4.44 3.43
CA ALA A 84 -17.03 -5.36 4.56
C ALA A 84 -18.32 -5.36 5.38
N PHE A 85 -18.90 -4.18 5.63
CA PHE A 85 -20.20 -4.06 6.30
C PHE A 85 -21.32 -4.77 5.52
N GLN A 86 -21.41 -4.56 4.20
CA GLN A 86 -22.39 -5.26 3.37
C GLN A 86 -22.21 -6.79 3.38
N GLU A 87 -20.97 -7.27 3.38
CA GLU A 87 -20.68 -8.71 3.44
C GLU A 87 -21.03 -9.33 4.80
N ILE A 88 -20.83 -8.59 5.91
CA ILE A 88 -21.31 -8.99 7.24
C ILE A 88 -22.82 -9.17 7.22
N LEU A 89 -23.56 -8.15 6.77
CA LEU A 89 -25.02 -8.18 6.70
C LEU A 89 -25.50 -9.34 5.82
N THR A 90 -24.98 -9.42 4.59
CA THR A 90 -25.35 -10.45 3.62
C THR A 90 -25.07 -11.85 4.15
N SER A 91 -23.90 -12.07 4.75
CA SER A 91 -23.50 -13.39 5.26
C SER A 91 -24.32 -13.81 6.49
N ALA A 92 -24.52 -12.89 7.44
CA ALA A 92 -25.34 -13.15 8.61
C ALA A 92 -26.78 -13.47 8.24
N THR A 93 -27.41 -12.63 7.41
CA THR A 93 -28.78 -12.85 6.91
C THR A 93 -28.89 -14.15 6.12
N ALA A 94 -27.95 -14.45 5.22
CA ALA A 94 -27.96 -15.70 4.46
C ALA A 94 -27.85 -16.94 5.38
N ALA A 95 -27.06 -16.86 6.45
CA ALA A 95 -26.94 -17.93 7.43
C ALA A 95 -28.25 -18.15 8.21
N VAL A 96 -28.96 -17.07 8.57
CA VAL A 96 -30.30 -17.16 9.19
C VAL A 96 -31.29 -17.82 8.24
N ILE A 97 -31.38 -17.35 6.99
CA ILE A 97 -32.29 -17.89 5.96
C ILE A 97 -32.03 -19.38 5.70
N GLN A 98 -30.76 -19.79 5.62
CA GLN A 98 -30.38 -21.18 5.40
C GLN A 98 -30.84 -22.12 6.53
N LYS A 99 -30.85 -21.61 7.78
CA LYS A 99 -31.32 -22.34 8.97
C LYS A 99 -32.85 -22.29 9.11
N GLY A 100 -33.48 -21.18 8.75
CA GLY A 100 -34.90 -20.87 8.93
C GLY A 100 -35.86 -21.56 7.95
N ARG A 101 -35.62 -22.84 7.61
CA ARG A 101 -36.34 -23.63 6.58
C ARG A 101 -37.85 -23.83 6.85
N SER A 102 -38.38 -23.26 7.92
CA SER A 102 -39.77 -23.42 8.38
C SER A 102 -40.73 -22.64 7.49
N THR A 103 -41.91 -23.22 7.23
CA THR A 103 -43.02 -22.55 6.55
C THR A 103 -43.74 -21.54 7.45
N ASP A 104 -43.57 -21.66 8.77
CA ASP A 104 -44.10 -20.69 9.75
C ASP A 104 -42.96 -19.78 10.26
N PRO A 105 -43.01 -18.47 9.99
CA PRO A 105 -42.02 -17.52 10.49
C PRO A 105 -42.26 -17.24 11.99
N ASP A 106 -41.21 -17.45 12.79
CA ASP A 106 -41.19 -17.14 14.23
C ASP A 106 -40.20 -15.98 14.44
N GLU A 107 -40.75 -14.77 14.62
CA GLU A 107 -39.99 -13.54 14.81
C GLU A 107 -38.91 -13.70 15.89
N LYS A 108 -39.30 -14.19 17.07
CA LYS A 108 -38.38 -14.30 18.22
C LYS A 108 -37.21 -15.23 17.90
N LYS A 109 -37.47 -16.38 17.27
CA LYS A 109 -36.39 -17.30 16.85
C LYS A 109 -35.51 -16.70 15.77
N ALA A 110 -36.09 -15.99 14.80
CA ALA A 110 -35.34 -15.34 13.73
C ALA A 110 -34.41 -14.24 14.27
N ILE A 111 -34.89 -13.42 15.21
CA ILE A 111 -34.10 -12.38 15.87
C ILE A 111 -32.92 -12.98 16.66
N VAL A 112 -33.14 -14.05 17.44
CA VAL A 112 -32.06 -14.74 18.15
C VAL A 112 -31.03 -15.32 17.16
N ALA A 113 -31.50 -15.97 16.09
CA ALA A 113 -30.62 -16.53 15.07
C ALA A 113 -29.79 -15.44 14.36
N MET A 114 -30.34 -14.25 14.16
CA MET A 114 -29.63 -13.11 13.57
C MET A 114 -28.50 -12.63 14.48
N ARG A 115 -28.75 -12.50 15.80
CA ARG A 115 -27.72 -12.15 16.78
C ARG A 115 -26.57 -13.15 16.75
N GLU A 116 -26.87 -14.45 16.86
CA GLU A 116 -25.86 -15.52 16.80
C GLU A 116 -25.07 -15.52 15.48
N ALA A 117 -25.74 -15.23 14.36
CA ALA A 117 -25.09 -15.16 13.06
C ALA A 117 -24.11 -13.97 12.98
N LEU A 118 -24.50 -12.80 13.49
CA LEU A 118 -23.64 -11.62 13.55
C LEU A 118 -22.40 -11.85 14.42
N GLU A 119 -22.59 -12.38 15.64
CA GLU A 119 -21.48 -12.75 16.54
C GLU A 119 -20.49 -13.69 15.84
N LYS A 120 -21.01 -14.68 15.11
CA LYS A 120 -20.18 -15.60 14.35
C LYS A 120 -19.44 -14.91 13.20
N GLU A 121 -20.08 -14.02 12.44
CA GLU A 121 -19.41 -13.29 11.34
C GLU A 121 -18.31 -12.37 11.86
N LEU A 122 -18.55 -11.65 12.95
CA LEU A 122 -17.55 -10.80 13.60
C LEU A 122 -16.36 -11.63 14.13
N GLY A 123 -16.59 -12.87 14.53
CA GLY A 123 -15.55 -13.81 14.98
C GLY A 123 -14.77 -14.55 13.88
N LYS A 124 -15.12 -14.43 12.58
CA LYS A 124 -14.54 -15.26 11.51
C LYS A 124 -13.26 -14.73 10.87
N LYS A 125 -13.16 -13.42 10.60
CA LYS A 125 -12.06 -12.83 9.81
C LYS A 125 -11.08 -12.10 10.71
N ASN A 126 -9.80 -12.46 10.60
CA ASN A 126 -8.70 -11.89 11.39
C ASN A 126 -8.66 -10.36 11.40
N ASN A 127 -8.72 -9.71 10.22
CA ASN A 127 -8.66 -8.24 10.12
C ASN A 127 -9.97 -7.53 10.52
N LEU A 128 -11.13 -8.18 10.33
CA LEU A 128 -12.42 -7.60 10.71
C LEU A 128 -12.62 -7.69 12.22
N LYS A 129 -12.36 -8.88 12.79
CA LYS A 129 -12.31 -9.11 14.24
C LYS A 129 -11.37 -8.09 14.89
N ALA A 130 -10.24 -7.82 14.26
CA ALA A 130 -9.27 -6.85 14.72
C ALA A 130 -9.83 -5.42 14.80
N VAL A 131 -10.37 -4.89 13.72
CA VAL A 131 -10.92 -3.52 13.72
C VAL A 131 -12.08 -3.40 14.71
N PHE A 132 -12.97 -4.40 14.77
CA PHE A 132 -14.04 -4.41 15.75
C PHE A 132 -13.50 -4.43 17.18
N SER A 133 -12.44 -5.20 17.50
CA SER A 133 -11.86 -5.24 18.85
C SER A 133 -11.32 -3.91 19.39
N LEU A 134 -11.19 -2.89 18.54
CA LEU A 134 -10.86 -1.53 18.98
C LEU A 134 -12.06 -0.74 19.51
N LEU A 135 -13.27 -1.20 19.23
CA LEU A 135 -14.48 -0.70 19.89
C LEU A 135 -14.51 -1.23 21.33
N LEU A 136 -15.05 -0.41 22.24
CA LEU A 136 -15.41 -0.86 23.59
C LEU A 136 -16.51 -1.95 23.51
N ASP A 137 -16.61 -2.82 24.50
CA ASP A 137 -17.63 -3.89 24.58
C ASP A 137 -19.06 -3.35 24.35
N GLU A 138 -19.33 -2.15 24.87
CA GLU A 138 -20.59 -1.43 24.71
C GLU A 138 -20.89 -1.11 23.23
N GLY A 139 -19.87 -0.75 22.46
CA GLY A 139 -19.98 -0.48 21.03
C GLY A 139 -20.22 -1.74 20.18
N HIS A 140 -19.67 -2.89 20.60
CA HIS A 140 -19.95 -4.19 19.95
C HIS A 140 -21.42 -4.58 20.13
N GLU A 141 -21.89 -4.54 21.37
CA GLU A 141 -23.28 -4.88 21.68
C GLU A 141 -24.25 -3.88 21.06
N GLU A 142 -23.91 -2.60 21.01
CA GLU A 142 -24.70 -1.60 20.30
C GLU A 142 -24.82 -1.91 18.80
N PHE A 143 -23.72 -2.25 18.13
CA PHE A 143 -23.75 -2.65 16.73
C PHE A 143 -24.70 -3.83 16.49
N ILE A 144 -24.50 -4.92 17.25
CA ILE A 144 -25.31 -6.14 17.13
C ILE A 144 -26.79 -5.84 17.40
N ARG A 145 -27.08 -5.07 18.45
CA ARG A 145 -28.44 -4.64 18.82
C ARG A 145 -29.08 -3.83 17.70
N ASN A 146 -28.36 -2.87 17.13
CA ASN A 146 -28.91 -1.99 16.10
C ASN A 146 -29.17 -2.74 14.80
N VAL A 147 -28.27 -3.62 14.35
CA VAL A 147 -28.51 -4.47 13.16
C VAL A 147 -29.66 -5.44 13.39
N THR A 148 -29.74 -6.04 14.58
CA THR A 148 -30.83 -6.97 14.94
C THR A 148 -32.17 -6.25 15.03
N GLY A 149 -32.19 -5.04 15.59
CA GLY A 149 -33.36 -4.15 15.62
C GLY A 149 -33.80 -3.75 14.21
N TRP A 150 -32.84 -3.42 13.34
CA TRP A 150 -33.10 -3.14 11.93
C TRP A 150 -33.74 -4.36 11.24
N TYR A 151 -33.14 -5.56 11.38
CA TYR A 151 -33.64 -6.81 10.80
C TYR A 151 -35.09 -7.13 11.22
N ARG A 152 -35.44 -6.80 12.47
CA ARG A 152 -36.79 -6.89 12.99
C ARG A 152 -37.73 -5.88 12.32
N SER A 153 -37.36 -4.60 12.34
CA SER A 153 -38.19 -3.49 11.83
C SER A 153 -38.37 -3.49 10.31
N SER A 154 -37.42 -4.07 9.58
CA SER A 154 -37.49 -4.18 8.12
C SER A 154 -38.40 -5.30 7.63
N HIS A 155 -38.95 -6.10 8.54
CA HIS A 155 -39.76 -7.28 8.23
C HIS A 155 -39.05 -8.32 7.35
N LEU A 156 -37.71 -8.29 7.26
CA LEU A 156 -36.95 -9.26 6.47
C LEU A 156 -37.12 -10.70 7.00
N TRP A 157 -37.36 -10.85 8.30
CA TRP A 157 -37.60 -12.15 8.91
C TRP A 157 -38.84 -12.86 8.35
N ASP A 158 -39.86 -12.11 7.94
CA ASP A 158 -41.09 -12.62 7.29
C ASP A 158 -40.79 -13.20 5.89
N GLU A 159 -39.79 -12.65 5.20
CA GLU A 159 -39.45 -13.03 3.82
C GLU A 159 -38.46 -14.21 3.75
N ASN A 160 -37.90 -14.67 4.88
CA ASN A 160 -36.86 -15.69 4.94
C ASN A 160 -37.19 -16.95 4.11
N ALA A 161 -38.38 -17.53 4.30
CA ALA A 161 -38.80 -18.76 3.61
C ALA A 161 -38.94 -18.55 2.10
N LYS A 162 -39.44 -17.39 1.67
CA LYS A 162 -39.58 -17.02 0.26
C LYS A 162 -38.21 -16.85 -0.39
N LEU A 163 -37.30 -16.11 0.23
CA LEU A 163 -35.93 -15.91 -0.28
C LEU A 163 -35.17 -17.24 -0.38
N TYR A 164 -35.33 -18.13 0.60
CA TYR A 164 -34.77 -19.49 0.54
C TYR A 164 -35.32 -20.29 -0.66
N ASN A 165 -36.64 -20.28 -0.86
CA ASN A 165 -37.26 -21.01 -1.96
C ASN A 165 -36.89 -20.43 -3.33
N THR A 166 -36.77 -19.12 -3.46
CA THR A 166 -36.26 -18.48 -4.68
C THR A 166 -34.83 -18.95 -4.99
N ALA A 167 -33.93 -18.94 -4.01
CA ALA A 167 -32.56 -19.43 -4.20
C ALA A 167 -32.52 -20.94 -4.55
N LYS A 168 -33.39 -21.74 -3.94
CA LYS A 168 -33.52 -23.17 -4.21
C LYS A 168 -34.01 -23.44 -5.64
N ASN A 169 -34.99 -22.70 -6.13
CA ASN A 169 -35.51 -22.85 -7.50
C ASN A 169 -34.44 -22.46 -8.53
N LEU A 170 -33.71 -21.37 -8.31
CA LEU A 170 -32.56 -20.97 -9.13
C LEU A 170 -31.48 -22.05 -9.20
N SER A 171 -31.30 -22.83 -8.13
CA SER A 171 -30.38 -23.98 -8.11
C SER A 171 -30.86 -25.14 -8.97
N GLN A 172 -32.17 -25.30 -9.18
CA GLN A 172 -32.77 -26.41 -9.95
C GLN A 172 -32.80 -26.13 -11.46
N GLU A 173 -32.79 -24.85 -11.86
CA GLU A 173 -32.75 -24.42 -13.26
C GLU A 173 -31.34 -24.54 -13.90
N GLN A 174 -30.30 -24.79 -13.10
CA GLN A 174 -28.93 -25.00 -13.59
C GLN A 174 -28.78 -26.40 -14.23
N LYS A 175 -28.35 -26.45 -15.51
CA LYS A 175 -28.10 -27.72 -16.23
C LYS A 175 -27.03 -28.57 -15.50
N PRO A 176 -27.16 -29.91 -15.45
CA PRO A 176 -26.19 -30.76 -14.76
C PRO A 176 -24.87 -30.82 -15.53
N GLY A 177 -23.83 -30.15 -15.00
CA GLY A 177 -22.46 -30.18 -15.51
C GLY A 177 -21.46 -29.66 -14.48
N LYS A 178 -20.60 -30.56 -13.98
CA LYS A 178 -19.49 -30.42 -13.00
C LYS A 178 -19.22 -29.03 -12.38
N THR A 179 -20.04 -28.65 -11.40
CA THR A 179 -19.75 -28.15 -10.02
C THR A 179 -20.91 -27.23 -9.59
N SER A 180 -21.88 -27.74 -8.84
CA SER A 180 -23.06 -26.96 -8.43
C SER A 180 -22.66 -25.76 -7.57
N ILE A 181 -23.11 -24.56 -7.92
CA ILE A 181 -23.00 -23.38 -7.04
C ILE A 181 -23.66 -23.73 -5.70
N SER A 182 -22.98 -23.47 -4.59
CA SER A 182 -23.55 -23.80 -3.27
C SER A 182 -24.84 -23.01 -3.05
N LEU A 183 -25.85 -23.66 -2.47
CA LEU A 183 -27.13 -23.02 -2.13
C LEU A 183 -26.93 -21.74 -1.30
N LEU A 184 -25.92 -21.71 -0.42
CA LEU A 184 -25.58 -20.53 0.37
C LEU A 184 -25.15 -19.34 -0.50
N SER A 185 -24.39 -19.57 -1.57
CA SER A 185 -24.00 -18.51 -2.52
C SER A 185 -25.23 -17.94 -3.24
N LEU A 186 -26.17 -18.80 -3.65
CA LEU A 186 -27.43 -18.35 -4.25
C LEU A 186 -28.31 -17.57 -3.27
N ILE A 187 -28.36 -18.00 -1.99
CA ILE A 187 -29.04 -17.23 -0.94
C ILE A 187 -28.41 -15.86 -0.78
N LYS A 188 -27.07 -15.75 -0.76
CA LYS A 188 -26.38 -14.45 -0.69
C LYS A 188 -26.77 -13.53 -1.86
N THR A 189 -26.88 -14.05 -3.07
CA THR A 189 -27.32 -13.28 -4.24
C THR A 189 -28.75 -12.75 -4.04
N VAL A 190 -29.70 -13.63 -3.69
CA VAL A 190 -31.10 -13.24 -3.46
C VAL A 190 -31.25 -12.23 -2.32
N VAL A 191 -30.44 -12.35 -1.26
CA VAL A 191 -30.39 -11.40 -0.14
C VAL A 191 -29.90 -10.02 -0.62
N ARG A 192 -28.85 -9.95 -1.44
CA ARG A 192 -28.35 -8.68 -2.00
C ARG A 192 -29.39 -8.02 -2.89
N ASP A 193 -30.09 -8.79 -3.71
CA ASP A 193 -31.17 -8.28 -4.56
C ASP A 193 -32.35 -7.75 -3.73
N TRP A 194 -32.63 -8.37 -2.58
CA TRP A 194 -33.64 -7.89 -1.64
C TRP A 194 -33.20 -6.57 -0.99
N PHE A 195 -31.95 -6.47 -0.50
CA PHE A 195 -31.43 -5.21 0.06
C PHE A 195 -31.46 -4.06 -0.96
N ASP A 196 -31.23 -4.36 -2.24
CA ASP A 196 -31.38 -3.39 -3.33
C ASP A 196 -32.81 -2.86 -3.48
N GLN A 197 -33.81 -3.67 -3.15
CA GLN A 197 -35.24 -3.33 -3.25
C GLN A 197 -35.81 -2.69 -1.98
N CYS A 198 -35.05 -2.66 -0.88
CA CYS A 198 -35.44 -1.98 0.35
C CYS A 198 -35.85 -0.53 0.10
N HIS A 199 -36.81 -0.07 0.90
CA HIS A 199 -37.20 1.32 0.94
C HIS A 199 -36.03 2.21 1.40
N GLN A 200 -36.05 3.48 1.00
CA GLN A 200 -34.94 4.40 1.25
C GLN A 200 -34.72 4.65 2.74
N ASP A 201 -35.78 4.72 3.55
CA ASP A 201 -35.70 4.83 5.01
C ASP A 201 -34.99 3.64 5.68
N GLN A 202 -35.23 2.42 5.19
CA GLN A 202 -34.53 1.22 5.67
C GLN A 202 -33.04 1.26 5.32
N LYS A 203 -32.71 1.75 4.12
CA LYS A 203 -31.33 1.95 3.66
C LYS A 203 -30.63 3.03 4.47
N ASP A 204 -31.29 4.17 4.71
CA ASP A 204 -30.76 5.26 5.53
C ASP A 204 -30.52 4.78 6.98
N SER A 205 -31.39 3.93 7.51
CA SER A 205 -31.18 3.31 8.83
C SER A 205 -29.93 2.42 8.86
N LEU A 206 -29.67 1.61 7.83
CA LEU A 206 -28.43 0.83 7.76
C LEU A 206 -27.20 1.73 7.59
N GLN A 207 -27.32 2.81 6.83
CA GLN A 207 -26.26 3.81 6.67
C GLN A 207 -25.91 4.46 8.01
N ASN A 208 -26.91 4.79 8.82
CA ASN A 208 -26.69 5.35 10.17
C ASN A 208 -25.98 4.34 11.07
N ILE A 209 -26.35 3.06 11.02
CA ILE A 209 -25.64 2.01 11.78
C ILE A 209 -24.16 1.95 11.35
N TYR A 210 -23.89 1.99 10.05
CA TYR A 210 -22.53 2.00 9.50
C TYR A 210 -21.72 3.22 9.95
N ASN A 211 -22.32 4.41 9.86
CA ASN A 211 -21.69 5.67 10.25
C ASN A 211 -21.35 5.65 11.75
N ASN A 212 -22.31 5.27 12.61
CA ASN A 212 -22.11 5.23 14.07
C ASN A 212 -20.91 4.38 14.50
N VAL A 213 -20.68 3.23 13.85
CA VAL A 213 -19.53 2.38 14.17
C VAL A 213 -18.22 3.04 13.75
N ASN A 214 -18.15 3.60 12.55
CA ASN A 214 -16.93 4.29 12.09
C ASN A 214 -16.68 5.58 12.89
N ASP A 215 -17.72 6.30 13.31
CA ASP A 215 -17.60 7.47 14.20
C ASP A 215 -17.03 7.07 15.56
N SER A 216 -17.45 5.93 16.11
CA SER A 216 -16.89 5.39 17.37
C SER A 216 -15.40 5.04 17.23
N LEU A 217 -15.00 4.46 16.10
CA LEU A 217 -13.59 4.19 15.78
C LEU A 217 -12.81 5.50 15.58
N SER A 218 -13.42 6.50 14.95
CA SER A 218 -12.82 7.83 14.75
C SER A 218 -12.59 8.53 16.08
N GLN A 219 -13.52 8.44 17.03
CA GLN A 219 -13.33 8.96 18.39
C GLN A 219 -12.14 8.30 19.09
N ARG A 220 -11.95 6.97 18.93
CA ARG A 220 -10.76 6.28 19.45
C ARG A 220 -9.47 6.84 18.87
N PHE A 221 -9.45 7.13 17.57
CA PHE A 221 -8.31 7.77 16.90
C PHE A 221 -8.04 9.18 17.47
N PHE A 222 -9.06 10.04 17.56
CA PHE A 222 -8.90 11.43 18.01
C PHE A 222 -8.59 11.58 19.51
N ASN A 223 -8.85 10.56 20.32
CA ASN A 223 -8.36 10.50 21.70
C ASN A 223 -6.82 10.42 21.79
N ILE A 224 -6.16 10.07 20.68
CA ILE A 224 -4.71 9.83 20.63
C ILE A 224 -4.02 10.88 19.75
N PHE A 225 -4.62 11.21 18.62
CA PHE A 225 -4.20 12.29 17.74
C PHE A 225 -5.13 13.49 17.91
N SER A 226 -4.64 14.56 18.54
CA SER A 226 -5.43 15.76 18.75
C SER A 226 -5.89 16.34 17.40
N PRO A 227 -7.19 16.66 17.23
CA PRO A 227 -7.68 17.38 16.04
C PRO A 227 -6.96 18.72 15.83
N ASP A 228 -6.48 19.36 16.90
CA ASP A 228 -5.75 20.63 16.84
C ASP A 228 -4.32 20.47 16.29
N CYS A 229 -3.78 19.25 16.31
CA CYS A 229 -2.45 18.93 15.78
C CYS A 229 -2.55 18.38 14.35
N CYS A 230 -3.03 19.21 13.43
CA CYS A 230 -3.19 18.85 12.02
C CYS A 230 -2.32 19.74 11.12
N SER A 231 -1.62 19.11 10.18
CA SER A 231 -0.81 19.78 9.16
C SER A 231 -1.70 20.31 8.02
N ALA A 232 -1.20 21.25 7.21
CA ALA A 232 -1.96 21.80 6.09
C ALA A 232 -2.30 20.76 5.01
N ASP A 233 -1.47 19.72 4.89
CA ASP A 233 -1.68 18.57 4.01
C ASP A 233 -2.48 17.43 4.65
N GLY A 234 -3.14 17.70 5.79
CA GLY A 234 -4.15 16.82 6.39
C GLY A 234 -3.60 15.65 7.20
N TYR A 235 -2.33 15.70 7.61
CA TYR A 235 -1.78 14.74 8.57
C TYR A 235 -2.03 15.22 9.99
N TYR A 236 -2.66 14.36 10.78
CA TYR A 236 -2.62 14.50 12.23
C TYR A 236 -1.25 14.03 12.71
N TYR A 237 -0.66 14.74 13.66
CA TYR A 237 0.68 14.37 14.11
C TYR A 237 0.85 14.43 15.63
N ARG A 238 1.79 13.62 16.10
CA ARG A 238 2.25 13.61 17.48
C ARG A 238 3.77 13.56 17.50
N ASP A 239 4.37 14.50 18.22
CA ASP A 239 5.80 14.52 18.49
C ASP A 239 6.07 13.67 19.74
N LEU A 240 6.98 12.71 19.63
CA LEU A 240 7.41 11.80 20.68
C LEU A 240 8.79 12.22 21.17
N ASP A 241 8.90 12.62 22.43
CA ASP A 241 10.18 12.88 23.08
C ASP A 241 10.96 11.57 23.25
N LEU A 242 12.17 11.48 22.69
CA LEU A 242 12.99 10.27 22.77
C LEU A 242 13.71 10.12 24.11
N GLN A 243 13.77 11.16 24.93
CA GLN A 243 14.37 11.08 26.27
C GLN A 243 13.38 10.57 27.31
N ASN A 244 12.10 10.91 27.15
CA ASN A 244 11.02 10.47 28.01
C ASN A 244 9.78 10.14 27.16
N PRO A 245 9.79 9.00 26.45
CA PRO A 245 8.73 8.65 25.52
C PRO A 245 7.42 8.39 26.26
N ASP A 246 6.31 8.80 25.64
CA ASP A 246 4.98 8.43 26.08
C ASP A 246 4.77 6.93 25.89
N GLU A 247 4.94 6.18 26.98
CA GLU A 247 4.84 4.73 26.99
C GLU A 247 3.47 4.21 26.57
N ASP A 248 2.40 4.96 26.83
CA ASP A 248 1.06 4.53 26.43
C ASP A 248 0.87 4.66 24.92
N PHE A 249 1.23 5.82 24.37
CA PHE A 249 1.24 6.01 22.92
C PHE A 249 2.15 5.00 22.22
N CYS A 250 3.35 4.76 22.76
CA CYS A 250 4.29 3.79 22.22
C CYS A 250 3.70 2.37 22.17
N ARG A 251 3.00 1.93 23.22
CA ARG A 251 2.32 0.63 23.23
C ARG A 251 1.18 0.56 22.23
N GLN A 252 0.46 1.65 21.98
CA GLN A 252 -0.66 1.61 21.05
C GLN A 252 -0.23 1.71 19.58
N MET A 253 0.85 2.42 19.26
CA MET A 253 1.31 2.65 17.88
C MET A 253 2.44 1.70 17.43
N PHE A 254 3.34 1.31 18.33
CA PHE A 254 4.55 0.54 18.01
C PHE A 254 4.54 -0.89 18.58
N THR A 255 3.34 -1.46 18.81
CA THR A 255 3.21 -2.87 19.20
C THR A 255 3.02 -3.75 17.98
N ALA A 256 3.76 -4.85 17.91
CA ALA A 256 3.56 -5.87 16.89
C ALA A 256 2.14 -6.44 16.95
N ASN A 257 1.44 -6.40 15.81
CA ASN A 257 0.11 -6.98 15.72
C ASN A 257 0.17 -8.48 16.00
N ASN A 258 -0.63 -8.96 16.96
CA ASN A 258 -0.78 -10.37 17.26
C ASN A 258 -2.24 -10.71 17.49
N LEU A 259 -2.88 -11.16 16.42
CA LEU A 259 -4.30 -11.49 16.39
C LEU A 259 -4.66 -12.71 17.26
N ARG A 260 -3.69 -13.57 17.62
CA ARG A 260 -3.90 -14.67 18.58
C ARG A 260 -3.95 -14.17 20.02
N ARG A 261 -3.32 -13.04 20.31
CA ARG A 261 -3.27 -12.41 21.63
C ARG A 261 -4.07 -11.11 21.70
N GLU A 262 -4.93 -10.86 20.70
CA GLU A 262 -5.83 -9.70 20.60
C GLU A 262 -5.11 -8.35 20.79
N THR A 263 -3.86 -8.27 20.33
CA THR A 263 -3.02 -7.07 20.41
C THR A 263 -2.93 -6.45 19.02
N LEU A 264 -3.38 -5.20 18.91
CA LEU A 264 -3.45 -4.45 17.66
C LEU A 264 -2.89 -3.05 17.82
N SER A 265 -2.15 -2.64 16.80
CA SER A 265 -1.69 -1.28 16.63
C SER A 265 -2.83 -0.37 16.14
N LEU A 266 -2.76 0.90 16.50
CA LEU A 266 -3.61 1.97 15.97
C LEU A 266 -3.49 2.17 14.46
N GLU A 267 -2.48 1.57 13.83
CA GLU A 267 -2.26 1.67 12.38
C GLU A 267 -3.50 1.31 11.55
N VAL A 268 -4.39 0.44 12.06
CA VAL A 268 -5.62 0.05 11.37
C VAL A 268 -6.64 1.20 11.21
N LEU A 269 -6.53 2.25 12.04
CA LEU A 269 -7.32 3.47 11.97
C LEU A 269 -6.68 4.54 11.09
N CYS A 270 -5.52 4.24 10.49
CA CYS A 270 -4.78 5.16 9.64
C CYS A 270 -4.85 4.70 8.18
N SER A 271 -5.03 5.64 7.25
CA SER A 271 -4.94 5.36 5.81
C SER A 271 -3.51 5.54 5.28
N GLU A 272 -2.71 6.33 5.97
CA GLU A 272 -1.31 6.60 5.65
C GLU A 272 -0.54 6.89 6.93
N ILE A 273 0.68 6.37 7.04
CA ILE A 273 1.55 6.52 8.21
C ILE A 273 2.95 6.92 7.75
N VAL A 274 3.42 8.06 8.24
CA VAL A 274 4.74 8.62 8.01
C VAL A 274 5.39 8.88 9.35
N ILE A 275 6.61 8.39 9.55
CA ILE A 275 7.32 8.53 10.82
C ILE A 275 8.67 9.18 10.53
N TYR A 276 8.87 10.40 11.03
CA TYR A 276 10.15 11.09 10.95
C TYR A 276 11.03 10.65 12.10
N VAL A 277 12.21 10.14 11.76
CA VAL A 277 13.11 9.44 12.67
C VAL A 277 14.52 10.07 12.58
N PRO A 278 15.21 10.30 13.71
CA PRO A 278 16.61 10.68 13.67
C PRO A 278 17.47 9.59 13.05
N MET A 279 18.29 9.96 12.07
CA MET A 279 19.20 9.05 11.38
C MET A 279 20.36 8.61 12.28
N ALA A 280 20.78 7.35 12.17
CA ALA A 280 22.00 6.88 12.83
C ALA A 280 23.24 7.64 12.32
N ALA A 281 24.13 8.06 13.23
CA ALA A 281 25.34 8.81 12.88
C ALA A 281 26.21 8.08 11.84
N ALA A 282 26.39 6.76 11.98
CA ALA A 282 27.16 5.96 11.03
C ALA A 282 26.58 5.97 9.61
N ILE A 283 25.25 6.05 9.45
CA ILE A 283 24.60 6.17 8.15
C ILE A 283 24.79 7.58 7.58
N ALA A 284 24.64 8.60 8.42
CA ALA A 284 24.90 9.98 8.01
C ALA A 284 26.35 10.16 7.54
N ASP A 285 27.32 9.64 8.28
CA ASP A 285 28.75 9.70 7.94
C ASP A 285 29.04 8.97 6.61
N LEU A 286 28.43 7.80 6.41
CA LEU A 286 28.53 7.04 5.17
C LEU A 286 28.01 7.83 3.96
N LEU A 287 26.89 8.53 4.10
CA LEU A 287 26.34 9.36 3.03
C LEU A 287 27.22 10.59 2.73
N ARG A 288 27.77 11.24 3.76
CA ARG A 288 28.68 12.41 3.59
C ARG A 288 30.03 12.05 2.98
N GLN A 289 30.54 10.85 3.24
CA GLN A 289 31.83 10.41 2.69
C GLN A 289 31.83 10.28 1.15
N ASN A 290 30.65 10.17 0.53
CA ASN A 290 30.51 10.11 -0.92
C ASN A 290 29.78 11.37 -1.44
N PRO A 291 30.47 12.28 -2.17
CA PRO A 291 29.87 13.53 -2.66
C PRO A 291 28.62 13.32 -3.52
N VAL A 292 28.54 12.21 -4.27
CA VAL A 292 27.36 11.89 -5.09
C VAL A 292 26.18 11.52 -4.19
N SER A 293 26.42 10.72 -3.16
CA SER A 293 25.39 10.36 -2.18
C SER A 293 24.91 11.58 -1.41
N GLU A 294 25.82 12.38 -0.87
CA GLU A 294 25.49 13.60 -0.14
C GLU A 294 24.59 14.52 -0.98
N LYS A 295 24.95 14.78 -2.24
CA LYS A 295 24.14 15.57 -3.18
C LYS A 295 22.74 14.97 -3.40
N VAL A 296 22.65 13.65 -3.65
CA VAL A 296 21.38 12.98 -4.00
C VAL A 296 20.40 12.95 -2.83
N PHE A 297 20.91 12.78 -1.60
CA PHE A 297 20.10 12.63 -0.38
C PHE A 297 19.99 13.91 0.45
N SER A 298 20.47 15.05 -0.05
CA SER A 298 20.28 16.34 0.62
C SER A 298 18.90 16.93 0.32
N ASP A 299 18.20 17.40 1.35
CA ASP A 299 16.98 18.20 1.28
C ASP A 299 17.29 19.67 0.87
N PRO A 300 16.28 20.55 0.74
CA PRO A 300 16.50 21.95 0.38
C PRO A 300 17.33 22.76 1.38
N GLN A 301 17.41 22.32 2.63
CA GLN A 301 18.18 22.91 3.72
C GLN A 301 19.56 22.24 3.91
N ASN A 302 19.96 21.33 3.00
CA ASN A 302 21.17 20.52 3.07
C ASN A 302 21.25 19.55 4.26
N ASN A 303 20.12 19.14 4.84
CA ASN A 303 20.09 17.98 5.72
C ASN A 303 20.05 16.69 4.88
N LEU A 304 20.65 15.62 5.39
CA LEU A 304 20.52 14.31 4.76
C LEU A 304 19.17 13.71 5.10
N VAL A 305 18.45 13.23 4.07
CA VAL A 305 17.14 12.63 4.21
C VAL A 305 16.91 11.49 3.20
N PHE A 306 16.27 10.41 3.67
CA PHE A 306 15.71 9.37 2.81
C PHE A 306 14.53 8.68 3.49
N GLY A 307 13.65 8.09 2.68
CA GLY A 307 12.49 7.31 3.12
C GLY A 307 12.72 5.82 2.94
N LEU A 308 12.29 5.03 3.92
CA LEU A 308 12.19 3.57 3.80
C LEU A 308 10.73 3.18 4.02
N ARG A 309 10.07 2.65 2.98
CA ARG A 309 8.70 2.15 3.07
C ARG A 309 8.71 0.71 3.53
N ASP A 310 8.32 0.48 4.78
CA ASP A 310 8.10 -0.83 5.35
C ASP A 310 6.70 -1.34 4.96
N THR A 311 6.63 -2.31 4.04
CA THR A 311 5.34 -2.73 3.46
C THR A 311 4.54 -3.71 4.33
N GLN A 312 3.35 -4.13 3.92
CA GLN A 312 2.79 -5.38 4.43
C GLN A 312 3.61 -6.61 3.95
N GLY A 313 3.73 -7.64 4.81
CA GLY A 313 4.40 -8.90 4.47
C GLY A 313 3.71 -9.66 3.34
N VAL A 314 4.46 -10.44 2.56
CA VAL A 314 3.98 -11.00 1.27
C VAL A 314 2.91 -12.11 1.42
N PHE A 315 2.93 -12.87 2.52
CA PHE A 315 2.02 -14.01 2.72
C PHE A 315 0.95 -13.72 3.76
N HIS A 316 -0.31 -14.01 3.42
CA HIS A 316 -1.44 -13.94 4.34
C HIS A 316 -2.16 -15.28 4.44
N ALA A 317 -2.46 -15.69 5.66
CA ALA A 317 -3.11 -16.98 5.94
C ALA A 317 -4.50 -17.12 5.29
N ASP A 318 -5.17 -15.99 5.05
CA ASP A 318 -6.54 -15.95 4.51
C ASP A 318 -6.56 -15.75 2.98
N ARG A 319 -5.40 -15.75 2.30
CA ARG A 319 -5.27 -15.56 0.84
C ARG A 319 -4.86 -16.84 0.14
N GLU A 320 -5.45 -17.07 -1.03
CA GLU A 320 -5.01 -18.13 -1.94
C GLU A 320 -3.63 -17.81 -2.55
N GLU A 321 -2.92 -18.83 -3.03
CA GLU A 321 -1.56 -18.66 -3.59
C GLU A 321 -1.51 -17.66 -4.74
N GLU A 322 -2.49 -17.70 -5.65
CA GLU A 322 -2.61 -16.73 -6.76
C GLU A 322 -2.75 -15.29 -6.26
N GLN A 323 -3.46 -15.07 -5.15
CA GLN A 323 -3.63 -13.74 -4.56
C GLN A 323 -2.34 -13.22 -3.90
N ASN A 324 -1.53 -14.13 -3.34
CA ASN A 324 -0.20 -13.76 -2.82
C ASN A 324 0.77 -13.43 -3.96
N ILE A 325 0.69 -14.12 -5.09
CA ILE A 325 1.45 -13.79 -6.30
C ILE A 325 1.04 -12.43 -6.86
N GLU A 326 -0.27 -12.18 -7.00
CA GLU A 326 -0.80 -10.88 -7.44
C GLU A 326 -0.30 -9.77 -6.52
N TYR A 327 -0.40 -9.95 -5.19
CA TYR A 327 0.07 -8.97 -4.22
C TYR A 327 1.59 -8.72 -4.26
N CYS A 328 2.40 -9.78 -4.40
CA CYS A 328 3.85 -9.59 -4.51
C CYS A 328 4.25 -8.91 -5.83
N SER A 329 3.56 -9.23 -6.92
CA SER A 329 3.72 -8.54 -8.20
C SER A 329 3.38 -7.06 -8.05
N ASP A 330 2.29 -6.75 -7.34
CA ASP A 330 1.89 -5.40 -7.00
C ASP A 330 2.96 -4.66 -6.21
N LEU A 331 3.60 -5.30 -5.22
CA LEU A 331 4.67 -4.66 -4.46
C LEU A 331 5.89 -4.31 -5.34
N VAL A 332 6.24 -5.17 -6.30
CA VAL A 332 7.42 -4.98 -7.18
C VAL A 332 7.15 -3.99 -8.30
N TYR A 333 5.95 -4.03 -8.87
CA TYR A 333 5.63 -3.31 -10.10
C TYR A 333 4.67 -2.14 -9.93
N LYS A 334 3.97 -2.02 -8.80
CA LYS A 334 3.13 -0.84 -8.51
C LYS A 334 3.87 0.14 -7.62
N ASN A 335 3.64 1.41 -7.94
CA ASN A 335 4.44 2.57 -7.50
C ASN A 335 5.88 2.50 -8.04
N THR A 336 6.53 3.66 -8.20
CA THR A 336 7.90 3.76 -8.70
C THR A 336 8.79 4.35 -7.62
N PRO A 337 9.20 3.56 -6.60
CA PRO A 337 10.20 4.01 -5.64
C PRO A 337 11.54 4.23 -6.35
N ASP A 338 12.46 4.94 -5.69
CA ASP A 338 13.81 5.13 -6.20
C ASP A 338 14.63 3.82 -6.13
N ALA A 339 14.30 2.91 -5.21
CA ALA A 339 14.83 1.53 -5.16
C ALA A 339 13.86 0.54 -4.51
N ILE A 340 14.03 -0.75 -4.81
CA ILE A 340 13.33 -1.86 -4.13
C ILE A 340 14.36 -2.69 -3.36
N LEU A 341 14.10 -2.93 -2.08
CA LEU A 341 14.90 -3.76 -1.21
C LEU A 341 14.11 -5.03 -0.91
N VAL A 342 14.57 -6.18 -1.39
CA VAL A 342 13.92 -7.49 -1.17
C VAL A 342 14.73 -8.26 -0.15
N ILE A 343 14.15 -8.54 1.02
CA ILE A 343 14.83 -9.37 2.02
C ILE A 343 14.61 -10.84 1.66
N ALA A 344 15.71 -11.48 1.24
CA ALA A 344 15.78 -12.87 0.82
C ALA A 344 16.86 -13.58 1.64
N PRO A 345 16.52 -14.13 2.83
CA PRO A 345 17.50 -14.61 3.80
C PRO A 345 18.50 -15.62 3.21
N LEU A 346 19.79 -15.47 3.57
CA LEU A 346 20.86 -16.37 3.12
C LEU A 346 20.68 -17.80 3.66
N TRP A 347 20.14 -17.89 4.88
CA TRP A 347 19.75 -19.12 5.54
C TRP A 347 18.25 -19.11 5.83
N SER A 348 17.53 -20.09 5.31
CA SER A 348 16.07 -20.08 5.21
C SER A 348 15.42 -21.34 5.78
N ASP A 349 14.32 -21.17 6.52
CA ASP A 349 13.38 -22.27 6.78
C ASP A 349 12.47 -22.56 5.56
N GLN A 350 11.48 -23.47 5.70
CA GLN A 350 10.58 -23.81 4.59
C GLN A 350 9.71 -22.63 4.11
N ASN A 351 9.32 -21.69 4.97
CA ASN A 351 8.50 -20.53 4.58
C ASN A 351 9.34 -19.47 3.86
N GLU A 352 10.59 -19.30 4.27
CA GLU A 352 11.53 -18.38 3.64
C GLU A 352 11.94 -18.86 2.24
N LYS A 353 12.03 -20.18 2.03
CA LYS A 353 12.22 -20.77 0.69
C LYS A 353 11.07 -20.45 -0.26
N LYS A 354 9.82 -20.55 0.20
CA LYS A 354 8.63 -20.16 -0.59
C LYS A 354 8.67 -18.69 -1.00
N SER A 355 9.17 -17.83 -0.10
CA SER A 355 9.34 -16.40 -0.40
C SER A 355 10.37 -16.19 -1.51
N HIS A 356 11.48 -16.91 -1.46
CA HIS A 356 12.54 -16.85 -2.48
C HIS A 356 12.04 -17.29 -3.86
N GLU A 357 11.35 -18.42 -3.93
CA GLU A 357 10.74 -18.93 -5.17
C GLU A 357 9.76 -17.94 -5.79
N LEU A 358 8.94 -17.29 -4.94
CA LEU A 358 8.00 -16.27 -5.36
C LEU A 358 8.70 -15.04 -5.94
N TYR A 359 9.73 -14.52 -5.27
CA TYR A 359 10.53 -13.39 -5.78
C TYR A 359 11.19 -13.75 -7.12
N HIS A 360 11.78 -14.94 -7.23
CA HIS A 360 12.38 -15.40 -8.48
C HIS A 360 11.38 -15.38 -9.62
N ARG A 361 10.19 -15.94 -9.42
CA ARG A 361 9.13 -15.97 -10.43
C ARG A 361 8.73 -14.57 -10.90
N ILE A 362 8.66 -13.60 -10.00
CA ILE A 362 8.23 -12.23 -10.32
C ILE A 362 9.34 -11.42 -11.00
N LEU A 363 10.60 -11.65 -10.58
CA LEU A 363 11.75 -10.88 -11.02
C LEU A 363 12.39 -11.38 -12.32
N GLN A 364 12.08 -12.61 -12.75
CA GLN A 364 12.55 -13.18 -14.02
C GLN A 364 12.26 -12.26 -15.22
N ASP A 365 11.06 -11.68 -15.25
CA ASP A 365 10.60 -10.79 -16.32
C ASP A 365 10.69 -9.30 -15.97
N TYR A 366 11.47 -8.92 -14.94
CA TYR A 366 11.57 -7.52 -14.52
C TYR A 366 12.18 -6.63 -15.61
N GLN A 367 11.49 -5.53 -15.95
CA GLN A 367 11.86 -4.64 -17.05
C GLN A 367 11.98 -3.16 -16.68
N LYS A 368 11.79 -2.78 -15.40
CA LYS A 368 11.87 -1.37 -15.01
C LYS A 368 13.31 -0.94 -14.73
N ASP A 369 13.52 0.38 -14.79
CA ASP A 369 14.82 1.01 -14.47
C ASP A 369 15.09 1.12 -12.96
N THR A 370 14.06 0.93 -12.12
CA THR A 370 14.22 0.96 -10.66
C THR A 370 15.16 -0.17 -10.21
N PRO A 371 16.26 0.14 -9.50
CA PRO A 371 17.17 -0.88 -9.01
C PRO A 371 16.54 -1.71 -7.90
N ILE A 372 16.83 -3.01 -7.90
CA ILE A 372 16.44 -3.99 -6.91
C ILE A 372 17.69 -4.48 -6.18
N PHE A 373 17.63 -4.49 -4.85
CA PHE A 373 18.67 -5.05 -4.00
C PHE A 373 18.11 -6.29 -3.28
N LEU A 374 18.65 -7.47 -3.59
CA LEU A 374 18.38 -8.71 -2.88
C LEU A 374 19.25 -8.74 -1.62
N ILE A 375 18.63 -8.52 -0.46
CA ILE A 375 19.30 -8.45 0.83
C ILE A 375 19.30 -9.83 1.46
N HIS A 376 20.44 -10.51 1.39
CA HIS A 376 20.69 -11.78 2.03
C HIS A 376 21.11 -11.58 3.48
N ASN A 377 20.11 -11.35 4.34
CA ASN A 377 20.32 -11.30 5.77
C ASN A 377 20.46 -12.71 6.38
N LYS A 378 20.49 -12.81 7.72
CA LYS A 378 20.73 -14.08 8.44
C LYS A 378 22.06 -14.77 8.08
N LEU A 379 23.04 -13.99 7.61
CA LEU A 379 24.39 -14.47 7.36
C LEU A 379 25.06 -14.99 8.64
N ASP A 380 24.69 -14.44 9.80
CA ASP A 380 25.03 -14.96 11.13
C ASP A 380 24.59 -16.41 11.31
N LEU A 381 23.33 -16.74 10.98
CA LEU A 381 22.82 -18.10 11.09
C LEU A 381 23.44 -19.06 10.07
N PHE A 382 23.72 -18.58 8.86
CA PHE A 382 24.44 -19.38 7.87
C PHE A 382 25.83 -19.76 8.38
N ILE A 383 26.59 -18.79 8.89
CA ILE A 383 27.91 -19.02 9.48
C ILE A 383 27.81 -19.99 10.66
N ASP A 384 26.82 -19.84 11.54
CA ASP A 384 26.59 -20.78 12.65
C ASP A 384 26.40 -22.22 12.15
N THR A 385 25.72 -22.41 11.02
CA THR A 385 25.55 -23.75 10.43
C THR A 385 26.87 -24.31 9.90
N LEU A 386 27.74 -23.44 9.34
CA LEU A 386 29.06 -23.85 8.88
C LEU A 386 29.93 -24.34 10.03
N VAL A 387 29.87 -23.67 11.18
CA VAL A 387 30.59 -24.04 12.41
C VAL A 387 30.01 -25.33 13.00
N LYS A 388 28.68 -25.44 13.15
CA LYS A 388 28.02 -26.65 13.69
C LYS A 388 28.25 -27.90 12.83
N ASN A 389 28.35 -27.75 11.51
CA ASN A 389 28.63 -28.86 10.61
C ASN A 389 30.10 -29.33 10.65
N GLN A 390 31.00 -28.58 11.31
CA GLN A 390 32.34 -29.07 11.60
C GLN A 390 32.37 -29.97 12.83
N ASP A 391 31.50 -29.74 13.82
CA ASP A 391 31.39 -30.59 15.01
C ASP A 391 30.84 -31.98 14.64
N ASN A 392 31.74 -32.90 14.26
CA ASN A 392 31.43 -34.32 14.10
C ASN A 392 31.14 -34.93 15.48
N PHE A 393 29.91 -34.74 15.93
CA PHE A 393 29.39 -35.33 17.15
C PHE A 393 29.10 -36.81 16.94
N ASP A 394 29.92 -37.68 17.53
CA ASP A 394 29.60 -39.09 17.63
C ASP A 394 28.70 -39.33 18.84
N ALA A 395 27.41 -39.56 18.57
CA ALA A 395 26.39 -39.78 19.59
C ALA A 395 26.62 -41.05 20.44
N LEU A 396 27.47 -41.99 19.99
CA LEU A 396 27.80 -43.21 20.73
C LEU A 396 28.96 -43.01 21.71
N THR A 397 29.93 -42.15 21.39
CA THR A 397 31.13 -41.94 22.21
C THR A 397 31.10 -40.65 23.02
N GLY A 398 30.23 -39.70 22.67
CA GLY A 398 30.13 -38.39 23.34
C GLY A 398 31.39 -37.53 23.15
N LEU A 399 32.27 -37.91 22.23
CA LEU A 399 33.54 -37.24 21.93
C LEU A 399 33.45 -36.59 20.54
N SER A 400 34.01 -35.39 20.40
CA SER A 400 34.22 -34.76 19.10
C SER A 400 35.25 -35.58 18.32
N VAL A 401 34.88 -36.12 17.17
CA VAL A 401 35.79 -36.92 16.34
C VAL A 401 36.56 -36.00 15.41
N GLY A 402 37.80 -35.67 15.82
CA GLY A 402 38.82 -35.01 15.01
C GLY A 402 39.15 -33.58 15.44
N ASP A 403 40.39 -33.16 15.15
CA ASP A 403 40.77 -31.75 15.13
C ASP A 403 39.97 -31.07 14.02
N THR A 404 38.85 -30.43 14.40
CA THR A 404 38.06 -29.65 13.46
C THR A 404 38.88 -28.43 13.07
N ALA A 405 39.45 -28.46 11.85
CA ALA A 405 40.23 -27.35 11.32
C ALA A 405 39.38 -26.07 11.36
N GLU A 406 39.86 -25.06 12.09
CA GLU A 406 39.17 -23.78 12.23
C GLU A 406 38.93 -23.15 10.85
N LEU A 407 37.70 -22.72 10.57
CA LEU A 407 37.33 -22.12 9.28
C LEU A 407 38.21 -20.89 8.98
N THR A 408 38.91 -20.90 7.85
CA THR A 408 39.66 -19.74 7.39
C THR A 408 38.73 -18.67 6.79
N LEU A 409 39.15 -17.41 6.78
CA LEU A 409 38.36 -16.31 6.21
C LEU A 409 38.02 -16.54 4.72
N GLN A 410 38.97 -17.10 3.96
CA GLN A 410 38.79 -17.37 2.53
C GLN A 410 37.78 -18.48 2.28
N GLU A 411 37.74 -19.52 3.13
CA GLU A 411 36.72 -20.58 3.07
C GLU A 411 35.34 -20.04 3.42
N VAL A 412 35.23 -19.15 4.41
CA VAL A 412 33.94 -18.53 4.73
C VAL A 412 33.45 -17.66 3.58
N TYR A 413 34.33 -16.84 2.97
CA TYR A 413 33.98 -16.03 1.81
C TYR A 413 33.54 -16.86 0.62
N SER A 414 34.26 -17.94 0.29
CA SER A 414 33.88 -18.80 -0.83
C SER A 414 32.54 -19.50 -0.61
N LYS A 415 32.25 -19.93 0.63
CA LYS A 415 30.96 -20.54 0.99
C LYS A 415 29.81 -19.55 0.94
N ILE A 416 30.00 -18.31 1.41
CA ILE A 416 28.99 -17.25 1.30
C ILE A 416 28.69 -16.97 -0.18
N GLN A 417 29.74 -16.80 -0.98
CA GLN A 417 29.60 -16.51 -2.41
C GLN A 417 28.89 -17.64 -3.16
N ALA A 418 29.26 -18.90 -2.91
CA ALA A 418 28.60 -20.06 -3.50
C ALA A 418 27.13 -20.16 -3.10
N GLN A 419 26.78 -19.79 -1.87
CA GLN A 419 25.39 -19.77 -1.41
C GLN A 419 24.57 -18.69 -2.13
N ILE A 420 25.11 -17.48 -2.30
CA ILE A 420 24.46 -16.40 -3.06
C ILE A 420 24.29 -16.80 -4.53
N GLU A 421 25.33 -17.39 -5.14
CA GLU A 421 25.26 -17.89 -6.52
C GLU A 421 24.24 -19.01 -6.69
N GLY A 422 24.09 -19.90 -5.71
CA GLY A 422 23.07 -20.93 -5.71
C GLY A 422 21.65 -20.38 -5.57
N LEU A 423 21.47 -19.28 -4.84
CA LEU A 423 20.17 -18.62 -4.66
C LEU A 423 19.77 -17.80 -5.90
N ASP A 424 20.69 -17.01 -6.45
CA ASP A 424 20.37 -15.97 -7.44
C ASP A 424 20.90 -16.25 -8.86
N GLY A 425 21.74 -17.27 -9.03
CA GLY A 425 22.50 -17.51 -10.26
C GLY A 425 21.65 -17.61 -11.52
N ASP A 426 20.50 -18.28 -11.43
CA ASP A 426 19.56 -18.41 -12.55
C ASP A 426 18.93 -17.06 -12.92
N LEU A 427 18.53 -16.27 -11.92
CA LEU A 427 17.93 -14.95 -12.12
C LEU A 427 18.92 -13.99 -12.80
N LEU A 428 20.17 -13.96 -12.29
CA LEU A 428 21.23 -13.14 -12.86
C LEU A 428 21.61 -13.59 -14.28
N THR A 429 21.56 -14.90 -14.55
CA THR A 429 21.81 -15.45 -15.89
C THR A 429 20.72 -15.07 -16.89
N ILE A 430 19.45 -15.15 -16.49
CA ILE A 430 18.30 -14.74 -17.32
C ILE A 430 18.40 -13.26 -17.67
N GLN A 431 18.69 -12.40 -16.68
CA GLN A 431 18.85 -10.96 -16.90
C GLN A 431 20.01 -10.63 -17.86
N LYS A 432 21.16 -11.32 -17.73
CA LYS A 432 22.29 -11.18 -18.67
C LYS A 432 21.91 -11.60 -20.10
N LYS A 433 21.17 -12.71 -20.26
CA LYS A 433 20.71 -13.20 -21.57
C LYS A 433 19.76 -12.22 -22.27
N ASN A 434 18.98 -11.47 -21.50
CA ASN A 434 18.04 -10.47 -22.02
C ASN A 434 18.72 -9.17 -22.51
N GLY A 435 20.05 -9.05 -22.43
CA GLY A 435 20.80 -7.91 -22.97
C GLY A 435 20.56 -6.58 -22.25
N LYS A 436 19.97 -6.62 -21.04
CA LYS A 436 19.58 -5.43 -20.26
C LYS A 436 20.68 -5.02 -19.28
N ARG A 437 20.70 -3.74 -18.88
CA ARG A 437 21.49 -3.31 -17.71
C ARG A 437 20.99 -4.09 -16.49
N LEU A 438 21.90 -4.76 -15.78
CA LEU A 438 21.58 -5.47 -14.54
C LEU A 438 21.18 -4.44 -13.49
N ASN A 439 19.87 -4.33 -13.25
CA ASN A 439 19.30 -3.49 -12.18
C ASN A 439 19.07 -4.31 -10.90
N ILE A 440 19.51 -5.57 -10.83
CA ILE A 440 19.38 -6.44 -9.65
C ILE A 440 20.76 -6.67 -9.04
N TYR A 441 20.90 -6.35 -7.74
CA TYR A 441 22.14 -6.46 -6.98
C TYR A 441 21.95 -7.36 -5.76
N SER A 442 22.84 -8.32 -5.55
CA SER A 442 22.83 -9.18 -4.36
C SER A 442 23.73 -8.59 -3.28
N VAL A 443 23.22 -8.43 -2.06
CA VAL A 443 23.92 -7.82 -0.93
C VAL A 443 23.72 -8.68 0.32
N ALA A 444 24.78 -9.24 0.87
CA ALA A 444 24.70 -10.04 2.08
C ALA A 444 25.05 -9.24 3.33
N CYS A 445 24.36 -9.52 4.44
CA CYS A 445 24.64 -8.89 5.73
C CYS A 445 24.23 -9.73 6.94
N PHE A 446 24.83 -9.47 8.10
CA PHE A 446 24.32 -9.94 9.39
C PHE A 446 23.61 -8.80 10.13
N LEU A 447 22.53 -9.16 10.86
CA LEU A 447 21.78 -8.23 11.71
C LEU A 447 22.01 -8.47 13.21
N LYS A 448 22.67 -9.57 13.56
CA LYS A 448 23.05 -9.95 14.93
C LYS A 448 24.56 -10.16 15.01
N ALA A 449 25.10 -10.04 16.22
CA ALA A 449 26.53 -10.28 16.45
C ALA A 449 26.92 -11.70 16.00
N LEU A 450 28.08 -11.82 15.35
CA LEU A 450 28.65 -13.09 14.93
C LEU A 450 29.05 -13.95 16.12
N ASN A 451 29.03 -15.26 15.93
CA ASN A 451 29.32 -16.24 16.98
C ASN A 451 30.68 -16.01 17.67
N GLY A 452 30.69 -16.20 18.99
CA GLY A 452 31.87 -16.12 19.84
C GLY A 452 32.98 -17.13 19.49
N THR A 453 32.62 -18.26 18.87
CA THR A 453 33.50 -19.39 18.56
C THR A 453 34.40 -19.19 17.34
N LEU A 454 34.13 -18.20 16.49
CA LEU A 454 35.01 -17.86 15.38
C LEU A 454 36.29 -17.14 15.84
N SER A 455 37.39 -17.38 15.13
CA SER A 455 38.63 -16.62 15.28
C SER A 455 38.41 -15.11 15.18
N PHE A 456 39.24 -14.33 15.88
CA PHE A 456 39.17 -12.86 15.82
C PHE A 456 39.37 -12.32 14.40
N GLU A 457 40.32 -12.90 13.66
CA GLU A 457 40.62 -12.50 12.27
C GLU A 457 39.43 -12.73 11.34
N VAL A 458 38.78 -13.90 11.47
CA VAL A 458 37.60 -14.25 10.67
C VAL A 458 36.43 -13.32 10.99
N ARG A 459 36.13 -13.10 12.28
CA ARG A 459 35.06 -12.16 12.69
C ARG A 459 35.32 -10.75 12.20
N LYS A 460 36.56 -10.26 12.31
CA LYS A 460 36.94 -8.93 11.84
C LYS A 460 36.77 -8.81 10.33
N GLY A 461 37.25 -9.77 9.56
CA GLY A 461 37.10 -9.79 8.10
C GLY A 461 35.63 -9.80 7.66
N ILE A 462 34.82 -10.68 8.24
CA ILE A 462 33.38 -10.75 7.94
C ILE A 462 32.67 -9.46 8.34
N SER A 463 33.01 -8.89 9.50
CA SER A 463 32.43 -7.61 9.94
C SER A 463 32.76 -6.45 9.01
N GLN A 464 33.96 -6.43 8.42
CA GLN A 464 34.33 -5.40 7.44
C GLN A 464 33.56 -5.54 6.12
N SER A 465 33.30 -6.76 5.67
CA SER A 465 32.72 -7.02 4.35
C SER A 465 31.20 -7.17 4.34
N TYR A 466 30.62 -7.71 5.41
CA TYR A 466 29.21 -8.13 5.50
C TYR A 466 28.45 -7.52 6.68
N SER A 467 28.95 -6.43 7.27
CA SER A 467 28.13 -5.68 8.22
C SER A 467 26.93 -5.04 7.52
N LEU A 468 25.90 -4.69 8.30
CA LEU A 468 24.79 -3.88 7.80
C LEU A 468 25.28 -2.53 7.22
N LEU A 469 26.34 -1.94 7.79
CA LEU A 469 26.91 -0.69 7.28
C LEU A 469 27.52 -0.89 5.89
N SER A 470 28.26 -1.98 5.68
CA SER A 470 28.83 -2.36 4.38
C SER A 470 27.73 -2.59 3.34
N ALA A 471 26.64 -3.24 3.73
CA ALA A 471 25.46 -3.43 2.87
C ALA A 471 24.80 -2.10 2.50
N CYS A 472 24.59 -1.20 3.48
CA CYS A 472 24.06 0.14 3.23
C CYS A 472 24.99 0.94 2.31
N GLN A 473 26.31 0.81 2.45
CA GLN A 473 27.28 1.48 1.59
C GLN A 473 27.11 1.07 0.13
N SER A 474 26.94 -0.23 -0.12
CA SER A 474 26.67 -0.77 -1.46
C SER A 474 25.33 -0.24 -2.01
N ILE A 475 24.26 -0.29 -1.21
CA ILE A 475 22.93 0.15 -1.61
C ILE A 475 22.94 1.64 -1.97
N PHE A 476 23.36 2.51 -1.06
CA PHE A 476 23.33 3.96 -1.26
C PHE A 476 24.29 4.42 -2.37
N SER A 477 25.47 3.81 -2.50
CA SER A 477 26.41 4.20 -3.55
C SER A 477 25.93 3.82 -4.95
N ASN A 478 25.32 2.64 -5.11
CA ASN A 478 24.73 2.23 -6.40
C ASN A 478 23.49 3.08 -6.73
N LEU A 479 22.63 3.31 -5.73
CA LEU A 479 21.45 4.14 -5.89
C LEU A 479 21.80 5.59 -6.27
N ALA A 480 22.75 6.21 -5.55
CA ALA A 480 23.19 7.57 -5.83
C ALA A 480 23.74 7.72 -7.26
N LYS A 481 24.52 6.75 -7.75
CA LYS A 481 25.02 6.74 -9.14
C LYS A 481 23.88 6.69 -10.17
N ASN A 482 22.84 5.91 -9.90
CA ASN A 482 21.67 5.82 -10.79
C ASN A 482 20.84 7.12 -10.79
N LEU A 483 20.83 7.87 -9.68
CA LEU A 483 20.03 9.08 -9.51
C LEU A 483 20.78 10.38 -9.82
N ASP A 484 22.11 10.37 -9.94
CA ASP A 484 22.95 11.58 -9.99
C ASP A 484 22.55 12.57 -11.10
N GLN A 485 22.21 12.06 -12.29
CA GLN A 485 21.76 12.87 -13.43
C GLN A 485 20.50 13.67 -13.10
N ASN A 486 19.59 13.07 -12.32
CA ASN A 486 18.32 13.68 -11.90
C ASN A 486 18.42 14.45 -10.58
N ALA A 487 19.62 14.55 -10.00
CA ALA A 487 19.89 15.23 -8.73
C ALA A 487 20.60 16.58 -8.92
N LYS A 488 20.66 17.13 -10.14
CA LYS A 488 21.22 18.49 -10.37
C LYS A 488 20.46 19.50 -9.51
N LYS A 489 21.20 20.15 -8.61
CA LYS A 489 20.68 21.15 -7.68
C LYS A 489 20.48 22.49 -8.38
N ILE A 490 19.37 23.16 -8.07
CA ILE A 490 18.95 24.46 -8.60
C ILE A 490 18.88 25.43 -7.42
N ALA A 491 19.63 26.52 -7.50
CA ALA A 491 19.68 27.51 -6.44
C ALA A 491 18.45 28.44 -6.48
N PHE A 492 17.80 28.59 -5.34
CA PHE A 492 16.70 29.53 -5.13
C PHE A 492 17.07 30.49 -4.00
N MET A 493 17.20 31.77 -4.34
CA MET A 493 17.56 32.84 -3.41
C MET A 493 16.31 33.23 -2.64
N THR A 494 16.26 32.89 -1.36
CA THR A 494 15.09 33.16 -0.53
C THR A 494 15.06 34.62 -0.09
N ILE A 495 13.86 35.18 0.00
CA ILE A 495 13.68 36.49 0.63
C ILE A 495 13.62 36.25 2.15
N PRO A 496 14.42 36.96 2.97
CA PRO A 496 14.36 36.84 4.42
C PRO A 496 12.94 37.09 4.94
N ASP A 497 12.50 36.27 5.88
CA ASP A 497 11.17 36.35 6.52
C ASP A 497 9.96 36.10 5.58
N GLU A 498 10.18 35.74 4.31
CA GLU A 498 9.14 35.26 3.40
C GLU A 498 9.15 33.73 3.27
N GLU A 499 7.95 33.17 3.11
CA GLU A 499 7.73 31.73 2.97
C GLU A 499 7.76 31.29 1.52
N GLN A 500 8.32 30.12 1.26
CA GLN A 500 8.37 29.54 -0.07
C GLN A 500 7.06 28.82 -0.33
N VAL A 501 6.21 29.44 -1.15
CA VAL A 501 4.89 28.91 -1.49
C VAL A 501 4.89 28.43 -2.93
N LEU A 502 4.58 27.14 -3.12
CA LEU A 502 4.27 26.59 -4.44
C LEU A 502 2.77 26.77 -4.68
N SER A 503 2.40 27.41 -5.78
CA SER A 503 1.02 27.64 -6.16
C SER A 503 0.79 27.35 -7.65
N VAL A 504 -0.47 27.08 -7.99
CA VAL A 504 -0.92 26.87 -9.36
C VAL A 504 -1.99 27.91 -9.69
N ASP A 505 -1.77 28.69 -10.75
CA ASP A 505 -2.79 29.61 -11.26
C ASP A 505 -3.99 28.80 -11.76
N THR A 506 -5.04 28.75 -10.94
CA THR A 506 -6.23 27.96 -11.19
C THR A 506 -7.03 28.49 -12.38
N THR A 507 -6.98 29.80 -12.65
CA THR A 507 -7.71 30.41 -13.77
C THR A 507 -7.04 30.05 -15.09
N GLN A 508 -5.71 30.15 -15.14
CA GLN A 508 -4.95 29.74 -16.32
C GLN A 508 -5.05 28.22 -16.52
N LEU A 509 -4.97 27.42 -15.45
CA LEU A 509 -5.17 25.98 -15.49
C LEU A 509 -6.50 25.59 -16.14
N GLN A 510 -7.61 26.18 -15.71
CA GLN A 510 -8.93 25.94 -16.28
C GLN A 510 -8.99 26.33 -17.76
N THR A 511 -8.40 27.47 -18.12
CA THR A 511 -8.37 27.95 -19.51
C THR A 511 -7.59 26.98 -20.42
N THR A 512 -6.39 26.58 -20.01
CA THR A 512 -5.53 25.66 -20.77
C THR A 512 -6.14 24.27 -20.86
N LEU A 513 -6.78 23.79 -19.79
CA LEU A 513 -7.52 22.52 -19.78
C LEU A 513 -8.71 22.55 -20.73
N HIS A 514 -9.53 23.60 -20.70
CA HIS A 514 -10.70 23.74 -21.56
C HIS A 514 -10.33 23.70 -23.05
N ILE A 515 -9.28 24.43 -23.43
CA ILE A 515 -8.73 24.42 -24.79
C ILE A 515 -8.30 23.00 -25.19
N HIS A 516 -7.58 22.30 -24.30
CA HIS A 516 -7.06 20.96 -24.58
C HIS A 516 -8.16 19.90 -24.69
N LEU A 517 -9.15 19.90 -23.79
CA LEU A 517 -10.32 19.01 -23.84
C LEU A 517 -11.19 19.25 -25.08
N SER A 518 -11.24 20.49 -25.57
CA SER A 518 -11.97 20.88 -26.77
C SER A 518 -11.24 20.53 -28.08
N SER A 519 -9.97 20.13 -28.03
CA SER A 519 -9.17 19.80 -29.22
C SER A 519 -9.65 18.50 -29.89
N ALA A 520 -9.54 18.46 -31.23
CA ALA A 520 -9.95 17.29 -32.01
C ALA A 520 -9.10 16.04 -31.66
N GLU A 521 -7.83 16.25 -31.34
CA GLU A 521 -6.89 15.21 -30.92
C GLU A 521 -7.34 14.55 -29.61
N THR A 522 -7.64 15.35 -28.58
CA THR A 522 -8.09 14.83 -27.28
C THR A 522 -9.45 14.17 -27.37
N GLN A 523 -10.38 14.74 -28.13
CA GLN A 523 -11.69 14.12 -28.38
C GLN A 523 -11.55 12.71 -28.97
N LYS A 524 -10.66 12.55 -29.97
CA LYS A 524 -10.42 11.27 -30.65
C LYS A 524 -9.65 10.27 -29.80
N ALA A 525 -8.70 10.72 -28.98
CA ALA A 525 -7.81 9.84 -28.21
C ALA A 525 -8.33 9.48 -26.81
N VAL A 526 -9.21 10.31 -26.23
CA VAL A 526 -9.67 10.20 -24.84
C VAL A 526 -11.18 9.96 -24.77
N LEU A 527 -11.96 10.95 -25.21
CA LEU A 527 -13.38 11.05 -24.85
C LEU A 527 -14.30 10.16 -25.71
N ILE A 528 -14.10 10.13 -27.03
CA ILE A 528 -14.93 9.30 -27.93
C ILE A 528 -14.76 7.80 -27.64
N PRO A 529 -13.53 7.24 -27.56
CA PRO A 529 -13.35 5.83 -27.22
C PRO A 529 -13.84 5.49 -25.80
N GLY A 530 -13.68 6.41 -24.84
CA GLY A 530 -14.19 6.24 -23.48
C GLY A 530 -15.72 6.16 -23.44
N THR A 531 -16.40 7.07 -24.14
CA THR A 531 -17.87 7.07 -24.25
C THR A 531 -18.40 5.79 -24.91
N GLN A 532 -17.74 5.32 -25.97
CA GLN A 532 -18.11 4.06 -26.62
C GLN A 532 -18.00 2.88 -25.63
N ASN A 533 -16.88 2.79 -24.90
CA ASN A 533 -16.67 1.70 -23.96
C ASN A 533 -17.65 1.73 -22.76
N LEU A 534 -18.09 2.91 -22.31
CA LEU A 534 -19.18 3.01 -21.34
C LEU A 534 -20.48 2.38 -21.88
N GLY A 535 -20.83 2.67 -23.14
CA GLY A 535 -22.00 2.09 -23.80
C GLY A 535 -21.92 0.57 -23.98
N GLU A 536 -20.74 0.03 -24.28
CA GLU A 536 -20.51 -1.41 -24.43
C GLU A 536 -20.70 -2.19 -23.12
N ASN A 537 -20.53 -1.54 -21.96
CA ASN A 537 -20.67 -2.17 -20.64
C ASN A 537 -22.03 -1.91 -19.98
N ASP A 538 -22.90 -1.10 -20.59
CA ASP A 538 -24.16 -0.69 -19.99
C ASP A 538 -25.11 -1.88 -19.79
N GLY A 539 -25.74 -1.97 -18.61
CA GLY A 539 -26.67 -3.05 -18.27
C GLY A 539 -26.02 -4.43 -18.02
N ILE A 540 -24.69 -4.56 -18.10
CA ILE A 540 -24.00 -5.82 -17.79
C ILE A 540 -24.04 -6.10 -16.28
N THR A 541 -24.21 -7.38 -15.93
CA THR A 541 -23.99 -7.87 -14.56
C THR A 541 -22.63 -8.55 -14.49
N PRO A 542 -21.61 -7.95 -13.85
CA PRO A 542 -20.31 -8.60 -13.71
C PRO A 542 -20.35 -9.68 -12.62
N HIS A 543 -19.48 -10.68 -12.75
CA HIS A 543 -19.17 -11.58 -11.64
C HIS A 543 -18.42 -10.82 -10.53
N GLY A 544 -18.65 -11.21 -9.26
CA GLY A 544 -18.07 -10.53 -8.10
C GLY A 544 -16.54 -10.45 -8.12
N ASN A 545 -15.88 -11.55 -8.46
CA ASN A 545 -14.41 -11.56 -8.58
C ASN A 545 -13.93 -10.58 -9.66
N SER A 546 -14.70 -10.43 -10.75
CA SER A 546 -14.35 -9.50 -11.84
C SER A 546 -14.52 -8.05 -11.40
N TYR A 547 -15.61 -7.72 -10.71
CA TYR A 547 -15.84 -6.38 -10.16
C TYR A 547 -14.76 -6.01 -9.12
N HIS A 548 -14.41 -6.94 -8.22
CA HIS A 548 -13.34 -6.69 -7.24
C HIS A 548 -11.97 -6.57 -7.88
N ALA A 549 -11.66 -7.37 -8.91
CA ALA A 549 -10.41 -7.24 -9.65
C ALA A 549 -10.30 -5.88 -10.37
N MET A 550 -11.40 -5.40 -10.96
CA MET A 550 -11.48 -4.05 -11.52
C MET A 550 -11.19 -2.99 -10.46
N GLY A 551 -11.85 -3.06 -9.30
CA GLY A 551 -11.61 -2.13 -8.19
C GLY A 551 -10.14 -2.09 -7.74
N ARG A 552 -9.52 -3.27 -7.59
CA ARG A 552 -8.08 -3.37 -7.26
C ARG A 552 -7.20 -2.72 -8.31
N ARG A 553 -7.51 -2.88 -9.60
CA ARG A 553 -6.74 -2.27 -10.70
C ARG A 553 -6.87 -0.75 -10.74
N LEU A 554 -8.10 -0.24 -10.60
CA LEU A 554 -8.39 1.19 -10.55
C LEU A 554 -7.72 1.88 -9.36
N GLN A 555 -7.60 1.20 -8.21
CA GLN A 555 -6.90 1.71 -7.02
C GLN A 555 -5.46 2.14 -7.32
N TYR A 556 -4.84 1.62 -8.38
CA TYR A 556 -3.49 1.96 -8.81
C TYR A 556 -3.43 2.66 -10.17
N GLY A 557 -4.56 3.14 -10.70
CA GLY A 557 -4.61 3.82 -12.01
C GLY A 557 -4.38 2.91 -13.23
N ASP A 558 -4.52 1.60 -13.01
CA ASP A 558 -4.19 0.43 -13.83
C ASP A 558 -2.84 0.45 -14.57
N SER A 559 -1.88 -0.24 -13.95
CA SER A 559 -0.56 -0.58 -14.47
C SER A 559 -0.34 -2.09 -14.35
N TYR A 560 -0.61 -2.87 -15.41
CA TYR A 560 0.23 -3.98 -15.87
C TYR A 560 -0.31 -4.55 -17.19
N MET A 561 0.45 -4.34 -18.28
CA MET A 561 0.23 -4.82 -19.66
C MET A 561 -1.06 -4.34 -20.35
N ASP A 562 -0.89 -3.47 -21.36
CA ASP A 562 -1.87 -3.11 -22.39
C ASP A 562 -3.28 -2.71 -21.91
N SER A 563 -3.35 -1.86 -20.89
CA SER A 563 -4.34 -0.76 -20.75
C SER A 563 -5.85 -1.10 -20.79
N ASN A 564 -6.23 -2.37 -20.84
CA ASN A 564 -7.62 -2.83 -20.97
C ASN A 564 -7.88 -3.95 -19.98
N TYR A 565 -8.77 -3.74 -19.00
CA TYR A 565 -9.24 -4.84 -18.17
C TYR A 565 -10.32 -5.61 -18.93
N THR A 566 -10.10 -6.89 -19.18
CA THR A 566 -11.15 -7.81 -19.65
C THR A 566 -11.27 -8.94 -18.63
N SER A 567 -12.47 -9.18 -18.12
CA SER A 567 -12.69 -10.37 -17.30
C SER A 567 -12.80 -11.62 -18.18
N ASN A 568 -12.44 -12.78 -17.63
CA ASN A 568 -12.50 -14.06 -18.33
C ASN A 568 -13.26 -15.10 -17.49
N ILE A 569 -14.52 -14.79 -17.17
CA ILE A 569 -15.42 -15.77 -16.54
C ILE A 569 -15.94 -16.74 -17.58
N ASN A 570 -16.20 -17.97 -17.15
CA ASN A 570 -16.98 -18.92 -17.94
C ASN A 570 -18.47 -18.53 -17.88
N GLU A 571 -18.96 -17.85 -18.91
CA GLU A 571 -20.37 -17.40 -18.97
C GLU A 571 -21.37 -18.56 -19.07
N ASP A 572 -20.96 -19.72 -19.60
CA ASP A 572 -21.81 -20.92 -19.59
C ASP A 572 -22.05 -21.44 -18.17
N TYR A 573 -21.08 -21.23 -17.28
CA TYR A 573 -21.18 -21.60 -15.87
C TYR A 573 -21.90 -20.51 -15.05
N TYR A 574 -21.52 -19.25 -15.25
CA TYR A 574 -22.13 -18.09 -14.59
C TYR A 574 -23.18 -17.42 -15.47
N TYR A 575 -24.24 -18.14 -15.83
CA TYR A 575 -25.22 -17.73 -16.86
C TYR A 575 -25.90 -16.35 -16.65
N ASN A 576 -25.94 -15.85 -15.41
CA ASN A 576 -26.49 -14.52 -15.07
C ASN A 576 -25.44 -13.39 -15.10
N CYS A 577 -24.17 -13.73 -15.31
CA CYS A 577 -23.06 -12.79 -15.38
C CYS A 577 -22.52 -12.73 -16.80
N LYS A 578 -21.97 -11.59 -17.19
CA LYS A 578 -21.20 -11.46 -18.44
C LYS A 578 -19.80 -10.94 -18.16
N ASN A 579 -18.90 -11.18 -19.10
CA ASN A 579 -17.60 -10.56 -19.09
C ASN A 579 -17.72 -9.04 -19.28
N ILE A 580 -16.90 -8.30 -18.55
CA ILE A 580 -16.76 -6.85 -18.67
C ILE A 580 -15.43 -6.51 -19.32
N LYS A 581 -15.41 -5.40 -20.07
CA LYS A 581 -14.21 -4.88 -20.71
C LYS A 581 -14.09 -3.38 -20.49
N ILE A 582 -13.18 -2.96 -19.63
CA ILE A 582 -12.97 -1.56 -19.25
C ILE A 582 -11.66 -1.05 -19.85
N THR A 583 -11.77 -0.08 -20.75
CA THR A 583 -10.63 0.47 -21.54
C THR A 583 -10.42 1.97 -21.31
N PHE A 584 -11.40 2.68 -20.77
CA PHE A 584 -11.30 4.12 -20.54
C PHE A 584 -10.22 4.59 -19.54
N PRO A 585 -9.67 3.78 -18.61
CA PRO A 585 -8.45 4.16 -17.88
C PRO A 585 -7.29 4.53 -18.81
N ALA A 586 -7.05 3.73 -19.86
CA ALA A 586 -6.03 4.01 -20.88
C ALA A 586 -6.26 5.35 -21.57
N ASN A 587 -7.52 5.59 -21.93
CA ASN A 587 -7.93 6.77 -22.67
C ASN A 587 -7.68 8.02 -21.83
N ILE A 588 -8.01 8.02 -20.54
CA ILE A 588 -7.74 9.14 -19.63
C ILE A 588 -6.23 9.45 -19.53
N LYS A 589 -5.37 8.44 -19.52
CA LYS A 589 -3.91 8.66 -19.50
C LYS A 589 -3.41 9.43 -20.73
N ASN A 590 -4.08 9.29 -21.88
CA ASN A 590 -3.72 10.01 -23.10
C ASN A 590 -3.98 11.51 -23.00
N LEU A 591 -4.73 11.99 -21.98
CA LEU A 591 -4.90 13.41 -21.72
C LEU A 591 -3.55 14.09 -21.43
N LEU A 592 -2.67 13.42 -20.69
CA LEU A 592 -1.35 13.91 -20.28
C LEU A 592 -0.32 13.76 -21.41
N SER A 593 -0.61 14.37 -22.55
CA SER A 593 0.31 14.45 -23.67
C SER A 593 1.53 15.31 -23.32
N PRO A 594 2.73 15.04 -23.91
CA PRO A 594 3.92 15.84 -23.62
C PRO A 594 3.74 17.35 -23.86
N GLN A 595 3.04 17.73 -24.94
CA GLN A 595 2.78 19.13 -25.28
C GLN A 595 1.84 19.80 -24.27
N PHE A 596 0.81 19.06 -23.83
CA PHE A 596 -0.12 19.57 -22.83
C PHE A 596 0.59 19.78 -21.50
N LEU A 597 1.36 18.79 -21.02
CA LEU A 597 2.13 18.90 -19.77
C LEU A 597 3.10 20.09 -19.79
N HIS A 598 3.79 20.31 -20.91
CA HIS A 598 4.68 21.46 -21.08
C HIS A 598 3.92 22.78 -20.87
N THR A 599 2.84 22.97 -21.63
CA THR A 599 2.01 24.19 -21.57
C THR A 599 1.44 24.39 -20.16
N LEU A 600 0.93 23.31 -19.56
CA LEU A 600 0.34 23.30 -18.23
C LEU A 600 1.33 23.80 -17.17
N VAL A 601 2.54 23.23 -17.13
CA VAL A 601 3.55 23.59 -16.12
C VAL A 601 4.05 25.02 -16.33
N PHE A 602 4.41 25.39 -17.56
CA PHE A 602 5.03 26.67 -17.85
C PHE A 602 4.09 27.87 -17.71
N GLU A 603 2.78 27.66 -17.89
CA GLU A 603 1.80 28.74 -17.79
C GLU A 603 1.16 28.86 -16.39
N THR A 604 1.17 27.79 -15.58
CA THR A 604 0.38 27.78 -14.33
C THR A 604 1.20 27.69 -13.05
N LEU A 605 2.42 27.12 -13.09
CA LEU A 605 3.17 26.83 -11.87
C LEU A 605 4.01 28.02 -11.42
N ILE A 606 3.88 28.39 -10.14
CA ILE A 606 4.58 29.52 -9.53
C ILE A 606 5.24 29.06 -8.23
N LEU A 607 6.50 29.45 -8.01
CA LEU A 607 7.20 29.34 -6.73
C LEU A 607 7.51 30.75 -6.20
N GLU A 608 6.85 31.12 -5.12
CA GLU A 608 6.97 32.43 -4.45
C GLU A 608 8.01 32.40 -3.31
N GLY A 609 8.25 33.55 -2.66
CA GLY A 609 9.14 33.67 -1.50
C GLY A 609 10.64 33.75 -1.86
N GLY A 610 10.97 34.07 -3.10
CA GLY A 610 12.34 34.19 -3.58
C GLY A 610 12.47 34.31 -5.10
N THR A 611 13.70 34.19 -5.59
CA THR A 611 14.01 34.23 -7.02
C THR A 611 15.04 33.16 -7.40
N PHE A 612 14.89 32.60 -8.59
CA PHE A 612 15.90 31.70 -9.15
C PHE A 612 17.14 32.47 -9.60
N ARG A 613 18.31 31.85 -9.44
CA ARG A 613 19.56 32.35 -10.01
C ARG A 613 19.69 31.90 -11.47
N ASP A 614 20.18 32.78 -12.34
CA ASP A 614 20.42 32.50 -13.77
C ASP A 614 19.17 31.89 -14.46
N ASN A 615 19.33 30.81 -15.25
CA ASN A 615 18.21 30.11 -15.90
C ASN A 615 17.45 29.14 -14.96
N GLY A 616 17.60 29.28 -13.64
CA GLY A 616 17.08 28.30 -12.67
C GLY A 616 15.56 28.11 -12.70
N ASN A 617 14.78 29.13 -13.06
CA ASN A 617 13.33 29.00 -13.18
C ASN A 617 12.95 28.04 -14.31
N GLN A 618 13.60 28.18 -15.47
CA GLN A 618 13.39 27.27 -16.59
C GLN A 618 13.80 25.85 -16.23
N GLU A 619 14.98 25.67 -15.59
CA GLU A 619 15.42 24.34 -15.14
C GLU A 619 14.47 23.69 -14.13
N PHE A 620 13.83 24.49 -13.28
CA PHE A 620 12.82 24.03 -12.32
C PHE A 620 11.54 23.57 -13.04
N LEU A 621 10.99 24.39 -13.94
CA LEU A 621 9.77 24.04 -14.70
C LEU A 621 10.00 22.80 -15.57
N GLU A 622 11.14 22.70 -16.26
CA GLU A 622 11.53 21.50 -17.01
C GLU A 622 11.66 20.26 -16.11
N ALA A 623 12.16 20.43 -14.89
CA ALA A 623 12.24 19.34 -13.91
C ALA A 623 10.86 18.85 -13.49
N VAL A 624 9.91 19.75 -13.24
CA VAL A 624 8.53 19.41 -12.87
C VAL A 624 7.81 18.73 -14.02
N GLU A 625 7.99 19.24 -15.25
CA GLU A 625 7.46 18.62 -16.45
C GLU A 625 7.99 17.18 -16.63
N MET A 626 9.29 16.97 -16.47
CA MET A 626 9.89 15.63 -16.53
C MET A 626 9.36 14.70 -15.44
N GLU A 627 9.11 15.22 -14.24
CA GLU A 627 8.54 14.46 -13.13
C GLU A 627 7.10 14.01 -13.47
N LEU A 628 6.24 14.92 -13.96
CA LEU A 628 4.86 14.64 -14.38
C LEU A 628 4.75 13.64 -15.54
N ARG A 629 5.77 13.54 -16.39
CA ARG A 629 5.78 12.56 -17.50
C ARG A 629 5.92 11.11 -17.03
N LYS A 630 6.33 10.86 -15.78
CA LYS A 630 6.43 9.50 -15.23
C LYS A 630 5.06 8.83 -15.17
N GLU A 631 5.03 7.52 -15.45
CA GLU A 631 3.79 6.73 -15.49
C GLU A 631 2.98 6.80 -14.20
N GLN A 632 3.63 7.01 -13.04
CA GLN A 632 2.95 7.16 -11.76
C GLN A 632 1.95 8.33 -11.72
N TYR A 633 2.23 9.47 -12.36
CA TYR A 633 1.31 10.62 -12.36
C TYR A 633 0.12 10.39 -13.29
N LYS A 634 0.33 9.66 -14.40
CA LYS A 634 -0.77 9.20 -15.25
C LYS A 634 -1.69 8.23 -14.51
N ASN A 635 -1.11 7.30 -13.75
CA ASN A 635 -1.86 6.41 -12.89
C ASN A 635 -2.64 7.17 -11.82
N GLU A 636 -2.01 8.16 -11.17
CA GLU A 636 -2.66 8.94 -10.12
C GLU A 636 -3.82 9.79 -10.65
N LEU A 637 -3.73 10.32 -11.88
CA LEU A 637 -4.85 10.96 -12.56
C LEU A 637 -6.04 9.99 -12.70
N VAL A 638 -5.79 8.79 -13.23
CA VAL A 638 -6.82 7.76 -13.41
C VAL A 638 -7.41 7.32 -12.07
N ARG A 639 -6.56 7.13 -11.06
CA ARG A 639 -6.98 6.75 -9.71
C ARG A 639 -7.87 7.84 -9.10
N THR A 640 -7.49 9.10 -9.20
CA THR A 640 -8.25 10.24 -8.68
C THR A 640 -9.63 10.31 -9.34
N LEU A 641 -9.69 10.26 -10.67
CA LEU A 641 -10.94 10.42 -11.40
C LEU A 641 -11.83 9.16 -11.33
N LEU A 642 -11.29 7.98 -11.58
CA LEU A 642 -12.08 6.75 -11.69
C LEU A 642 -12.20 5.98 -10.39
N TYR A 643 -11.12 5.83 -9.61
CA TYR A 643 -11.20 5.06 -8.37
C TYR A 643 -11.90 5.88 -7.28
N HIS A 644 -11.39 7.06 -6.96
CA HIS A 644 -11.99 7.93 -5.94
C HIS A 644 -13.24 8.63 -6.47
N GLY A 645 -13.18 9.20 -7.68
CA GLY A 645 -14.28 9.96 -8.26
C GLY A 645 -15.49 9.14 -8.71
N ALA A 646 -15.34 7.85 -9.03
CA ALA A 646 -16.43 7.00 -9.51
C ALA A 646 -16.60 5.66 -8.77
N PHE A 647 -15.56 4.84 -8.66
CA PHE A 647 -15.67 3.47 -8.13
C PHE A 647 -16.00 3.44 -6.63
N LEU A 648 -15.28 4.24 -5.84
CA LEU A 648 -15.57 4.38 -4.41
C LEU A 648 -16.93 5.02 -4.19
N LYS A 649 -17.31 6.04 -4.97
CA LYS A 649 -18.67 6.63 -4.91
C LYS A 649 -19.77 5.61 -5.21
N ALA A 650 -19.57 4.75 -6.20
CA ALA A 650 -20.47 3.65 -6.54
C ALA A 650 -20.55 2.58 -5.44
N SER A 651 -19.47 2.44 -4.68
CA SER A 651 -19.33 1.48 -3.59
C SER A 651 -19.56 2.11 -2.21
N SER A 652 -19.86 3.41 -2.13
CA SER A 652 -20.13 4.16 -0.91
C SER A 652 -21.61 4.48 -0.82
N GLY A 653 -22.25 4.05 0.27
CA GLY A 653 -23.66 4.31 0.52
C GLY A 653 -24.57 3.12 0.26
N MET A 654 -25.73 3.10 0.93
CA MET A 654 -26.79 2.09 0.82
C MET A 654 -27.56 2.09 -0.50
N THR A 655 -26.92 2.53 -1.58
CA THR A 655 -27.49 2.67 -2.91
C THR A 655 -27.48 1.35 -3.69
N ALA A 656 -26.47 0.49 -3.49
CA ALA A 656 -26.31 -0.77 -4.22
C ALA A 656 -25.62 -1.91 -3.42
N PHE A 657 -26.27 -3.08 -3.37
CA PHE A 657 -25.78 -4.34 -2.80
C PHE A 657 -25.45 -5.39 -3.85
N SER A 658 -26.19 -5.43 -4.98
CA SER A 658 -25.85 -6.33 -6.09
C SER A 658 -24.71 -5.77 -6.94
N PHE A 659 -23.88 -6.65 -7.49
CA PHE A 659 -22.80 -6.25 -8.39
C PHE A 659 -23.31 -5.57 -9.67
N ARG A 660 -24.54 -5.89 -10.12
CA ARG A 660 -25.18 -5.20 -11.24
C ARG A 660 -25.37 -3.72 -10.94
N ARG A 661 -25.98 -3.39 -9.81
CA ARG A 661 -26.24 -1.99 -9.44
C ARG A 661 -24.96 -1.23 -9.10
N GLN A 662 -24.02 -1.87 -8.40
CA GLN A 662 -22.71 -1.27 -8.10
C GLN A 662 -21.96 -0.93 -9.40
N PHE A 663 -21.94 -1.86 -10.35
CA PHE A 663 -21.30 -1.62 -11.64
C PHE A 663 -22.00 -0.54 -12.46
N GLN A 664 -23.33 -0.54 -12.51
CA GLN A 664 -24.07 0.51 -13.18
C GLN A 664 -23.80 1.89 -12.55
N ALA A 665 -23.81 1.99 -11.21
CA ALA A 665 -23.46 3.22 -10.52
C ALA A 665 -22.04 3.69 -10.85
N PHE A 666 -21.08 2.76 -10.94
CA PHE A 666 -19.72 3.09 -11.37
C PHE A 666 -19.67 3.66 -12.80
N LEU A 667 -20.40 3.05 -13.75
CA LEU A 667 -20.53 3.60 -15.11
C LEU A 667 -21.18 4.98 -15.10
N ASP A 668 -22.25 5.15 -14.31
CA ASP A 668 -22.99 6.40 -14.18
C ASP A 668 -22.09 7.54 -13.66
N TYR A 669 -21.30 7.28 -12.62
CA TYR A 669 -20.30 8.24 -12.11
C TYR A 669 -19.12 8.46 -13.05
N SER A 670 -18.84 7.51 -13.95
CA SER A 670 -17.77 7.66 -14.96
C SER A 670 -18.22 8.45 -16.19
N ARG A 671 -19.53 8.52 -16.48
CA ARG A 671 -20.09 9.29 -17.60
C ARG A 671 -19.68 10.78 -17.62
N PRO A 672 -19.79 11.55 -16.52
CA PRO A 672 -19.36 12.95 -16.52
C PRO A 672 -17.84 13.12 -16.72
N LEU A 673 -17.04 12.05 -16.68
CA LEU A 673 -15.60 12.13 -16.95
C LEU A 673 -15.26 11.91 -18.42
N LEU A 674 -16.15 11.29 -19.19
CA LEU A 674 -15.83 10.77 -20.53
C LEU A 674 -16.74 11.29 -21.64
N ILE A 675 -17.96 11.76 -21.32
CA ILE A 675 -18.92 12.25 -22.32
C ILE A 675 -18.56 13.69 -22.72
N PRO A 676 -18.20 13.97 -23.99
CA PRO A 676 -17.73 15.29 -24.42
C PRO A 676 -18.65 16.46 -24.04
N ALA A 677 -19.96 16.30 -24.21
CA ALA A 677 -20.94 17.36 -23.95
C ALA A 677 -21.23 17.61 -22.46
N LYS A 678 -20.70 16.78 -21.57
CA LYS A 678 -20.97 16.80 -20.12
C LYS A 678 -19.70 16.59 -19.29
N VAL A 679 -18.53 16.81 -19.89
CA VAL A 679 -17.26 16.55 -19.22
C VAL A 679 -17.14 17.50 -18.03
N ASP A 680 -16.88 16.94 -16.86
CA ASP A 680 -16.69 17.68 -15.62
C ASP A 680 -15.26 18.23 -15.60
N GLU A 681 -15.08 19.39 -16.24
CA GLU A 681 -13.78 20.06 -16.31
C GLU A 681 -13.22 20.41 -14.93
N ASN A 682 -14.09 20.64 -13.92
CA ASN A 682 -13.64 20.95 -12.57
C ASN A 682 -12.98 19.74 -11.92
N ALA A 683 -13.55 18.54 -12.06
CA ALA A 683 -12.94 17.32 -11.56
C ALA A 683 -11.54 17.08 -12.16
N TYR A 684 -11.37 17.38 -13.46
CA TYR A 684 -10.06 17.33 -14.12
C TYR A 684 -9.11 18.42 -13.62
N ALA A 685 -9.58 19.66 -13.46
CA ALA A 685 -8.77 20.78 -13.00
C ALA A 685 -8.25 20.55 -11.57
N GLU A 686 -9.10 20.09 -10.65
CA GLU A 686 -8.69 19.75 -9.28
C GLU A 686 -7.64 18.64 -9.27
N ALA A 687 -7.89 17.54 -10.02
CA ALA A 687 -6.94 16.44 -10.11
C ALA A 687 -5.59 16.88 -10.71
N LEU A 688 -5.60 17.73 -11.75
CA LEU A 688 -4.38 18.24 -12.38
C LEU A 688 -3.62 19.20 -11.45
N ARG A 689 -4.32 20.09 -10.74
CA ARG A 689 -3.70 20.99 -9.76
C ARG A 689 -2.91 20.17 -8.72
N ASP A 690 -3.56 19.18 -8.12
CA ASP A 690 -2.95 18.37 -7.07
C ASP A 690 -1.74 17.58 -7.62
N LEU A 691 -1.80 17.07 -8.86
CA LEU A 691 -0.66 16.41 -9.51
C LEU A 691 0.52 17.36 -9.76
N ILE A 692 0.25 18.58 -10.25
CA ILE A 692 1.28 19.59 -10.52
C ILE A 692 1.94 20.01 -9.20
N GLU A 693 1.15 20.26 -8.15
CA GLU A 693 1.67 20.62 -6.84
C GLU A 693 2.51 19.49 -6.24
N GLU A 694 2.06 18.24 -6.33
CA GLU A 694 2.82 17.07 -5.86
C GLU A 694 4.15 16.92 -6.61
N ALA A 695 4.15 17.07 -7.92
CA ALA A 695 5.36 17.04 -8.74
C ALA A 695 6.29 18.21 -8.41
N GLY A 696 5.75 19.41 -8.25
CA GLY A 696 6.50 20.61 -7.85
C GLY A 696 7.15 20.44 -6.48
N ARG A 697 6.42 19.97 -5.46
CA ARG A 697 6.95 19.68 -4.13
C ARG A 697 8.03 18.60 -4.16
N THR A 698 7.85 17.58 -5.00
CA THR A 698 8.85 16.53 -5.25
C THR A 698 10.13 17.07 -5.88
N VAL A 699 10.03 18.00 -6.84
CA VAL A 699 11.20 18.66 -7.42
C VAL A 699 11.85 19.60 -6.41
N ILE A 700 11.07 20.36 -5.64
CA ILE A 700 11.57 21.22 -4.56
C ILE A 700 12.44 20.41 -3.61
N SER A 701 11.88 19.37 -3.02
CA SER A 701 12.58 18.57 -2.01
C SER A 701 13.85 17.89 -2.53
N ARG A 702 13.90 17.53 -3.81
CA ARG A 702 15.00 16.73 -4.39
C ARG A 702 16.05 17.58 -5.11
N ARG A 703 15.66 18.72 -5.66
CA ARG A 703 16.52 19.51 -6.58
C ARG A 703 16.71 20.96 -6.17
N ILE A 704 15.83 21.55 -5.37
CA ILE A 704 16.06 22.94 -4.92
C ILE A 704 17.06 22.94 -3.76
N VAL A 705 17.89 23.98 -3.71
CA VAL A 705 18.69 24.36 -2.54
C VAL A 705 18.38 25.82 -2.24
N PHE A 706 17.99 26.09 -1.01
CA PHE A 706 17.77 27.46 -0.54
C PHE A 706 19.11 28.10 -0.19
N VAL A 707 19.36 29.27 -0.76
CA VAL A 707 20.65 29.99 -0.67
C VAL A 707 20.46 31.38 -0.12
#